data_AF-K3YG20-F1
#
_entry.id   AF-K3YG20-F1
#
_cell.length_a   1.000
_cell.length_b   1.000
_cell.length_c   1.000
_cell.angle_alpha   90.00
_cell.angle_beta   90.00
_cell.angle_gamma   90.00
#
_symmetry.space_group_name_H-M   'P 1'
#
loop_
_entity.id
_entity.type
_entity.pdbx_description
1 polymer ?
#
loop_
_entity_poly.entity_id
_entity_poly.type
_entity_poly.pdbx_seq_one_letter_code
_entity_poly.pdbx_strand_id
1 'polypeptide(L)'
;MDAAGGGQLFSVDPLERQAARGHGVVTSMAAGSDVIVLGTSRGWLVRHDYTFEDAHDLDLGSGRSGDHSVHRVFLDPGGKHCVATVVHPGGAETYYHHARWPRPKPLPRLRGLLVNAVAWNRQSITEASTKEVILGTESGQIFEMAVDEADKREKYVKPLFELTEQREGIKDLQMETAVVGNSTRYYVMAVTPTRLYSFTGIGSLETVFASYSNRAIHFMELPGEIPNSELHFFIKQRRAKHFGWLSGSGIYHGELNFGAQHSSTSGDENFVENKGFFDYSKLGDSGTKPRSFALSEFHFLLLIGDKIKVVNRISQQMVEELVVDNTPETSRGIVGLCSDASTGLFYAYDESSIFQISTSDEGRDMWQVYLDMNHYAAALSHCRNPFQRDQVYLVQADAAFAAKEYYIAASFYAKMNYILSFEEISLKFISIGEQDALRTFLLRRLDNLTKDDRMQITMISTWVTELYLDKINRLLLEDSTGTTTNSVAESNSSEYRSIVNEFRAFLSDSKDVLDEATTMRLLESYGRVDELVYFAGLKEQYEIVVHHYIQQGEARKALEVLQRRNVPVDLVYKFAPDLIMLDAYETVESWMMARNKLNPGKLIPAMMRYVSEPHAKNETHEVIKYLEFCVKDLNNEDPGVHNLLLSLYAKKEDESQLLQFLDTKFGKGQTNGPEFFYDPKYALRLCLQEKRMRACVRIYSMMSMHEEAVALALKVDLELAKAEADKVEDDEELRKKLWLKVAKHVIEQEKGVKRENIKKAIEFLSETNNLLKIEDILPFFPDFVLIDDFKEEICKSLKDYNSQIELLKQEMDDATRGADNIRSDIGALAQRYTVIDREQDCGVCRRKILTVGGLHQVGRSYTSVGHMAPFYVFPCGHAFHANCLIGHVTRCSSQAQAERILDLQKRLSLMDRKAAKDNGANVNGESIMSTTPVDKLRSQLDDAVASECPFCGDLMIKEISQPFIPPEESDEKASWEIKPQPTPQKILPMTMSI
;
A
#
# COMPACT_ATOMS: atom_id res chain seq x y z
N MET A 1 8.49 49.30 1.63
CA MET A 1 9.77 49.21 0.90
C MET A 1 9.47 49.51 -0.55
N ASP A 2 9.92 50.68 -1.00
CA ASP A 2 9.68 51.22 -2.33
C ASP A 2 10.19 50.27 -3.43
N ALA A 3 9.26 49.67 -4.19
CA ALA A 3 9.58 49.02 -5.45
C ALA A 3 9.68 50.08 -6.57
N ALA A 4 10.51 51.10 -6.36
CA ALA A 4 10.98 51.98 -7.41
C ALA A 4 12.05 51.22 -8.21
N GLY A 5 11.59 50.38 -9.14
CA GLY A 5 12.40 49.52 -10.00
C GLY A 5 11.54 48.80 -11.03
N GLY A 6 10.52 49.48 -11.57
CA GLY A 6 9.81 49.01 -12.74
C GLY A 6 10.71 49.23 -13.96
N GLY A 7 11.49 48.22 -14.36
CA GLY A 7 12.09 48.22 -15.69
C GLY A 7 11.03 48.41 -16.77
N GLN A 8 11.40 49.04 -17.89
CA GLN A 8 10.51 49.29 -19.03
C GLN A 8 9.88 47.98 -19.51
N LEU A 9 8.59 48.01 -19.89
CA LEU A 9 7.86 46.83 -20.37
C LEU A 9 8.15 46.58 -21.86
N PHE A 10 8.48 47.66 -22.56
CA PHE A 10 8.89 47.63 -23.96
C PHE A 10 10.20 48.41 -24.13
N SER A 11 11.13 47.88 -24.91
CA SER A 11 12.32 48.62 -25.37
C SER A 11 12.28 48.77 -26.88
N VAL A 12 12.92 49.81 -27.40
CA VAL A 12 13.11 49.99 -28.84
C VAL A 12 14.60 49.99 -29.13
N ASP A 13 15.03 49.03 -29.95
CA ASP A 13 16.42 48.81 -30.29
C ASP A 13 16.61 48.92 -31.81
N PRO A 14 17.62 49.67 -32.31
CA PRO A 14 17.88 49.76 -33.74
C PRO A 14 18.41 48.42 -34.26
N LEU A 15 17.71 47.83 -35.23
CA LEU A 15 18.09 46.55 -35.84
C LEU A 15 18.97 46.76 -37.07
N GLU A 16 18.56 47.63 -38.00
CA GLU A 16 19.28 47.91 -39.24
C GLU A 16 19.15 49.40 -39.60
N ARG A 17 20.26 50.13 -39.77
CA ARG A 17 20.22 51.59 -40.08
C ARG A 17 20.20 51.94 -41.57
N GLN A 18 20.51 50.98 -42.44
CA GLN A 18 20.50 51.14 -43.90
C GLN A 18 19.64 50.05 -44.56
N ALA A 19 18.41 49.92 -44.09
CA ALA A 19 17.46 48.89 -44.45
C ALA A 19 17.19 48.81 -45.96
N ALA A 20 17.16 49.96 -46.66
CA ALA A 20 16.90 50.04 -48.10
C ALA A 20 18.14 49.81 -49.00
N ARG A 21 19.35 49.64 -48.43
CA ARG A 21 20.60 49.32 -49.17
C ARG A 21 20.87 50.18 -50.41
N GLY A 22 20.50 51.47 -50.38
CA GLY A 22 20.72 52.42 -51.50
C GLY A 22 19.68 52.37 -52.62
N HIS A 23 18.63 51.54 -52.51
CA HIS A 23 17.57 51.38 -53.50
C HIS A 23 16.37 52.33 -53.30
N GLY A 24 16.60 53.53 -52.75
CA GLY A 24 15.55 54.53 -52.48
C GLY A 24 15.16 54.56 -51.00
N VAL A 25 13.91 54.95 -50.72
CA VAL A 25 13.32 54.96 -49.36
C VAL A 25 12.42 53.74 -49.17
N VAL A 26 12.30 53.26 -47.93
CA VAL A 26 11.36 52.20 -47.57
C VAL A 26 9.93 52.73 -47.64
N THR A 27 9.05 52.02 -48.36
CA THR A 27 7.63 52.38 -48.52
C THR A 27 6.69 51.46 -47.78
N SER A 28 7.07 50.19 -47.61
CA SER A 28 6.29 49.18 -46.89
C SER A 28 7.18 48.08 -46.35
N MET A 29 6.74 47.43 -45.28
CA MET A 29 7.45 46.33 -44.63
C MET A 29 6.48 45.23 -44.23
N ALA A 30 6.89 43.98 -44.38
CA ALA A 30 6.21 42.81 -43.83
C ALA A 30 7.22 41.88 -43.15
N ALA A 31 6.82 41.26 -42.04
CA ALA A 31 7.63 40.37 -41.24
C ALA A 31 6.94 39.01 -41.04
N GLY A 32 7.73 37.95 -40.92
CA GLY A 32 7.23 36.59 -40.70
C GLY A 32 8.36 35.59 -40.48
N SER A 33 8.35 34.89 -39.35
CA SER A 33 9.35 33.90 -38.98
C SER A 33 10.80 34.44 -39.01
N ASP A 34 11.03 35.62 -38.41
CA ASP A 34 12.32 36.33 -38.39
C ASP A 34 12.87 36.73 -39.77
N VAL A 35 12.00 36.74 -40.77
CA VAL A 35 12.30 37.31 -42.10
C VAL A 35 11.57 38.62 -42.23
N ILE A 36 12.29 39.67 -42.63
CA ILE A 36 11.74 40.98 -42.95
C ILE A 36 11.87 41.24 -44.45
N VAL A 37 10.79 41.63 -45.12
CA VAL A 37 10.81 42.06 -46.52
C VAL A 37 10.35 43.50 -46.62
N LEU A 38 11.19 44.32 -47.24
CA LEU A 38 10.98 45.75 -47.45
C LEU A 38 10.68 46.02 -48.92
N GLY A 39 9.67 46.83 -49.18
CA GLY A 39 9.43 47.45 -50.47
C GLY A 39 10.09 48.82 -50.53
N THR A 40 10.75 49.15 -51.64
CA THR A 40 11.37 50.46 -51.84
C THR A 40 10.66 51.31 -52.89
N SER A 41 10.89 52.62 -52.83
CA SER A 41 10.36 53.58 -53.81
C SER A 41 10.88 53.39 -55.24
N ARG A 42 11.98 52.64 -55.43
CA ARG A 42 12.56 52.34 -56.75
C ARG A 42 12.20 50.95 -57.29
N GLY A 43 11.28 50.24 -56.64
CA GLY A 43 10.77 48.97 -57.17
C GLY A 43 11.63 47.78 -56.81
N TRP A 44 12.36 47.86 -55.70
CA TRP A 44 13.15 46.76 -55.17
C TRP A 44 12.45 46.14 -53.96
N LEU A 45 12.60 44.82 -53.82
CA LEU A 45 12.36 44.13 -52.57
C LEU A 45 13.70 43.83 -51.91
N VAL A 46 13.89 44.32 -50.70
CA VAL A 46 15.04 43.96 -49.87
C VAL A 46 14.54 42.97 -48.83
N ARG A 47 15.02 41.73 -48.91
CA ARG A 47 14.68 40.66 -47.97
C ARG A 47 15.84 40.48 -47.01
N HIS A 48 15.61 40.70 -45.73
CA HIS A 48 16.52 40.40 -44.63
C HIS A 48 16.09 39.10 -43.96
N ASP A 49 16.93 38.07 -44.04
CA ASP A 49 16.68 36.79 -43.39
C ASP A 49 17.64 36.64 -42.19
N TYR A 50 17.15 36.98 -40.99
CA TYR A 50 17.96 36.95 -39.77
C TYR A 50 18.24 35.53 -39.28
N THR A 51 17.62 34.50 -39.88
CA THR A 51 17.91 33.10 -39.54
C THR A 51 19.20 32.59 -40.20
N PHE A 52 19.60 33.18 -41.33
CA PHE A 52 20.79 32.79 -42.09
C PHE A 52 21.83 33.92 -42.24
N GLU A 53 21.61 35.09 -41.63
CA GLU A 53 22.44 36.31 -41.78
C GLU A 53 22.66 36.76 -43.25
N ASP A 54 21.74 36.40 -44.14
CA ASP A 54 21.79 36.73 -45.55
C ASP A 54 20.66 37.69 -45.90
N ALA A 55 20.96 38.64 -46.79
CA ALA A 55 19.96 39.55 -47.30
C ALA A 55 20.07 39.70 -48.81
N HIS A 56 18.90 39.64 -49.46
CA HIS A 56 18.76 39.53 -50.90
C HIS A 56 17.99 40.72 -51.46
N ASP A 57 18.57 41.35 -52.48
CA ASP A 57 17.99 42.49 -53.16
C ASP A 57 17.39 42.02 -54.50
N LEU A 58 16.08 42.20 -54.66
CA LEU A 58 15.30 41.66 -55.76
C LEU A 58 14.65 42.80 -56.55
N ASP A 59 15.04 42.97 -57.81
CA ASP A 59 14.45 43.96 -58.71
C ASP A 59 13.09 43.49 -59.25
N LEU A 60 12.02 44.25 -58.97
CA LEU A 60 10.69 44.05 -59.54
C LEU A 60 10.49 44.83 -60.84
N GLY A 61 11.24 45.92 -61.03
CA GLY A 61 11.14 46.84 -62.17
C GLY A 61 11.58 46.22 -63.51
N SER A 62 12.15 45.01 -63.51
CA SER A 62 12.64 44.32 -64.71
C SER A 62 13.59 45.20 -65.55
N GLY A 63 14.38 46.07 -64.91
CA GLY A 63 15.27 47.02 -65.57
C GLY A 63 14.60 48.19 -66.32
N ARG A 64 13.31 48.47 -66.10
CA ARG A 64 12.62 49.64 -66.69
C ARG A 64 13.03 50.92 -65.96
N SER A 65 13.43 51.94 -66.72
CA SER A 65 13.73 53.28 -66.20
C SER A 65 12.44 54.09 -66.04
N GLY A 66 11.90 54.14 -64.83
CA GLY A 66 10.67 54.87 -64.48
C GLY A 66 10.37 54.82 -62.98
N ASP A 67 9.40 55.62 -62.53
CA ASP A 67 8.94 55.68 -61.14
C ASP A 67 8.10 54.41 -60.83
N HIS A 68 8.77 53.39 -60.30
CA HIS A 68 8.20 52.07 -60.01
C HIS A 68 8.19 51.86 -58.49
N SER A 69 7.28 52.51 -57.77
CA SER A 69 7.25 52.39 -56.30
C SER A 69 6.56 51.10 -55.88
N VAL A 70 7.16 50.35 -54.94
CA VAL A 70 6.44 49.27 -54.25
C VAL A 70 5.37 49.92 -53.36
N HIS A 71 4.11 49.55 -53.57
CA HIS A 71 2.96 50.06 -52.81
C HIS A 71 2.82 49.31 -51.49
N ARG A 72 2.76 47.98 -51.54
CA ARG A 72 2.70 47.11 -50.37
C ARG A 72 3.41 45.78 -50.62
N VAL A 73 3.93 45.23 -49.53
CA VAL A 73 4.54 43.90 -49.45
C VAL A 73 3.76 43.08 -48.42
N PHE A 74 3.51 41.82 -48.74
CA PHE A 74 2.85 40.85 -47.89
C PHE A 74 3.72 39.61 -47.80
N LEU A 75 4.03 39.19 -46.57
CA LEU A 75 4.80 37.99 -46.30
C LEU A 75 3.92 36.98 -45.57
N ASP A 76 4.08 35.70 -45.89
CA ASP A 76 3.40 34.65 -45.15
C ASP A 76 4.00 34.48 -43.75
N PRO A 77 3.26 33.89 -42.79
CA PRO A 77 3.78 33.65 -41.44
C PRO A 77 5.05 32.78 -41.40
N GLY A 78 5.29 31.93 -42.39
CA GLY A 78 6.50 31.10 -42.50
C GLY A 78 7.69 31.79 -43.18
N GLY A 79 7.50 33.02 -43.66
CA GLY A 79 8.54 33.81 -44.31
C GLY A 79 9.00 33.31 -45.68
N LYS A 80 8.33 32.35 -46.31
CA LYS A 80 8.75 31.72 -47.59
C LYS A 80 8.06 32.28 -48.83
N HIS A 81 6.82 32.74 -48.70
CA HIS A 81 5.96 33.24 -49.77
C HIS A 81 5.74 34.74 -49.60
N CYS A 82 6.07 35.51 -50.63
CA CYS A 82 5.94 36.97 -50.64
C CYS A 82 5.11 37.42 -51.85
N VAL A 83 4.17 38.33 -51.61
CA VAL A 83 3.42 39.05 -52.64
C VAL A 83 3.74 40.53 -52.52
N ALA A 84 4.11 41.16 -53.63
CA ALA A 84 4.42 42.57 -53.66
C ALA A 84 3.66 43.25 -54.80
N THR A 85 3.06 44.40 -54.51
CA THR A 85 2.32 45.18 -55.52
C THR A 85 3.11 46.43 -55.85
N VAL A 86 3.42 46.61 -57.13
CA VAL A 86 4.17 47.76 -57.66
C VAL A 86 3.22 48.65 -58.43
N VAL A 87 3.27 49.94 -58.12
CA VAL A 87 2.51 50.97 -58.83
C VAL A 87 3.45 51.69 -59.78
N HIS A 88 3.02 51.83 -61.03
CA HIS A 88 3.71 52.60 -62.04
C HIS A 88 2.70 53.47 -62.81
N PRO A 89 3.14 54.48 -63.58
CA PRO A 89 2.23 55.40 -64.27
C PRO A 89 1.24 54.73 -65.24
N GLY A 90 1.52 53.50 -65.67
CA GLY A 90 0.69 52.69 -66.58
C GLY A 90 -0.27 51.69 -65.90
N GLY A 91 -0.30 51.62 -64.56
CA GLY A 91 -1.16 50.73 -63.80
C GLY A 91 -0.47 50.04 -62.61
N ALA A 92 -1.16 49.11 -61.97
CA ALA A 92 -0.62 48.27 -60.90
C ALA A 92 -0.22 46.88 -61.42
N GLU A 93 0.95 46.39 -61.02
CA GLU A 93 1.43 45.03 -61.30
C GLU A 93 1.75 44.32 -59.98
N THR A 94 1.20 43.11 -59.81
CA THR A 94 1.45 42.29 -58.62
C THR A 94 2.45 41.18 -58.95
N TYR A 95 3.45 41.04 -58.09
CA TYR A 95 4.52 40.07 -58.20
C TYR A 95 4.44 39.08 -57.04
N TYR A 96 4.81 37.84 -57.33
CA TYR A 96 4.99 36.79 -56.36
C TYR A 96 6.46 36.35 -56.33
N HIS A 97 6.98 36.16 -55.13
CA HIS A 97 8.33 35.68 -54.89
C HIS A 97 8.31 34.57 -53.84
N HIS A 98 9.01 33.47 -54.15
CA HIS A 98 9.30 32.43 -53.19
C HIS A 98 10.76 32.53 -52.75
N ALA A 99 11.06 32.27 -51.48
CA ALA A 99 12.40 32.43 -50.89
C ALA A 99 13.51 31.67 -51.64
N ARG A 100 13.20 30.53 -52.29
CA ARG A 100 14.17 29.75 -53.08
C ARG A 100 14.36 30.27 -54.52
N TRP A 101 13.56 31.22 -54.97
CA TRP A 101 13.62 31.70 -56.35
C TRP A 101 14.59 32.89 -56.47
N PRO A 102 15.47 32.92 -57.49
CA PRO A 102 16.43 34.01 -57.65
C PRO A 102 15.79 35.32 -58.16
N ARG A 103 14.59 35.26 -58.75
CA ARG A 103 13.88 36.42 -59.26
C ARG A 103 12.37 36.34 -58.97
N PRO A 104 11.73 37.46 -58.62
CA PRO A 104 10.27 37.56 -58.49
C PRO A 104 9.59 37.37 -59.84
N LYS A 105 8.32 36.95 -59.83
CA LYS A 105 7.53 36.70 -61.03
C LYS A 105 6.23 37.50 -61.03
N PRO A 106 5.86 38.12 -62.17
CA PRO A 106 4.58 38.82 -62.27
C PRO A 106 3.43 37.81 -62.31
N LEU A 107 2.31 38.18 -61.70
CA LEU A 107 1.04 37.46 -61.73
C LEU A 107 0.13 38.06 -62.82
N PRO A 108 0.13 37.55 -64.06
CA PRO A 108 -0.57 38.17 -65.18
C PRO A 108 -2.08 38.29 -64.98
N ARG A 109 -2.71 37.37 -64.24
CA ARG A 109 -4.17 37.42 -63.98
C ARG A 109 -4.60 38.57 -63.07
N LEU A 110 -3.66 39.20 -62.36
CA LEU A 110 -3.91 40.34 -61.47
C LEU A 110 -3.42 41.67 -62.05
N ARG A 111 -3.00 41.70 -63.32
CA ARG A 111 -2.50 42.92 -63.97
C ARG A 111 -3.60 43.99 -64.04
N GLY A 112 -3.28 45.20 -63.61
CA GLY A 112 -4.21 46.34 -63.59
C GLY A 112 -5.07 46.41 -62.34
N LEU A 113 -5.03 45.40 -61.46
CA LEU A 113 -5.69 45.42 -60.15
C LEU A 113 -4.69 45.82 -59.06
N LEU A 114 -5.03 46.87 -58.31
CA LEU A 114 -4.24 47.29 -57.15
C LEU A 114 -4.64 46.45 -55.93
N VAL A 115 -3.78 45.49 -55.58
CA VAL A 115 -3.95 44.64 -54.38
C VAL A 115 -3.44 45.40 -53.16
N ASN A 116 -4.31 45.55 -52.16
CA ASN A 116 -4.03 46.29 -50.93
C ASN A 116 -3.92 45.41 -49.69
N ALA A 117 -4.51 44.22 -49.75
CA ALA A 117 -4.63 43.34 -48.61
C ALA A 117 -4.49 41.88 -49.06
N VAL A 118 -3.79 41.08 -48.25
CA VAL A 118 -3.57 39.66 -48.48
C VAL A 118 -3.78 38.93 -47.17
N ALA A 119 -4.78 38.07 -47.11
CA ALA A 119 -4.96 37.13 -46.00
C ALA A 119 -4.35 35.78 -46.38
N TRP A 120 -3.47 35.27 -45.53
CA TRP A 120 -2.84 33.95 -45.67
C TRP A 120 -3.58 32.90 -44.85
N ASN A 121 -3.81 31.70 -45.40
CA ASN A 121 -4.37 30.59 -44.64
C ASN A 121 -3.29 29.93 -43.77
N ARG A 122 -3.14 30.45 -42.54
CA ARG A 122 -2.04 30.10 -41.62
C ARG A 122 -1.97 28.62 -41.25
N GLN A 123 -3.09 27.90 -41.30
CA GLN A 123 -3.19 26.50 -40.91
C GLN A 123 -2.86 25.55 -42.06
N SER A 124 -3.09 25.95 -43.31
CA SER A 124 -2.91 25.08 -44.48
C SER A 124 -1.66 25.40 -45.31
N ILE A 125 -1.12 26.63 -45.20
CA ILE A 125 0.07 27.06 -45.95
C ILE A 125 1.29 26.19 -45.64
N THR A 126 2.04 25.83 -46.69
CA THR A 126 3.28 25.06 -46.60
C THR A 126 4.33 25.66 -47.52
N GLU A 127 5.62 25.38 -47.29
CA GLU A 127 6.71 25.88 -48.14
C GLU A 127 6.52 25.57 -49.64
N ALA A 128 5.87 24.44 -49.96
CA ALA A 128 5.64 24.03 -51.35
C ALA A 128 4.41 24.69 -52.00
N SER A 129 3.44 25.18 -51.20
CA SER A 129 2.16 25.66 -51.70
C SER A 129 1.52 26.66 -50.75
N THR A 130 1.13 27.79 -51.32
CA THR A 130 0.38 28.84 -50.60
C THR A 130 -1.04 28.41 -50.20
N LYS A 131 -1.56 27.31 -50.77
CA LYS A 131 -2.98 26.89 -50.64
C LYS A 131 -3.94 28.03 -50.99
N GLU A 132 -5.05 28.16 -50.28
CA GLU A 132 -6.04 29.22 -50.50
C GLU A 132 -5.56 30.54 -49.87
N VAL A 133 -5.34 31.56 -50.70
CA VAL A 133 -4.98 32.93 -50.28
C VAL A 133 -6.08 33.88 -50.73
N ILE A 134 -6.49 34.79 -49.86
CA ILE A 134 -7.51 35.79 -50.19
C ILE A 134 -6.84 37.14 -50.43
N LEU A 135 -7.17 37.78 -51.55
CA LEU A 135 -6.66 39.08 -51.96
C LEU A 135 -7.79 40.11 -51.97
N GLY A 136 -7.54 41.29 -51.43
CA GLY A 136 -8.44 42.44 -51.49
C GLY A 136 -7.88 43.55 -52.38
N THR A 137 -8.73 44.16 -53.21
CA THR A 137 -8.36 45.24 -54.13
C THR A 137 -8.88 46.61 -53.68
N GLU A 138 -8.31 47.69 -54.24
CA GLU A 138 -8.81 49.06 -54.08
C GLU A 138 -10.23 49.26 -54.66
N SER A 139 -10.68 48.40 -55.57
CA SER A 139 -12.04 48.42 -56.12
C SER A 139 -13.10 47.75 -55.24
N GLY A 140 -12.73 47.20 -54.08
CA GLY A 140 -13.65 46.50 -53.18
C GLY A 140 -13.91 45.04 -53.58
N GLN A 141 -13.04 44.44 -54.41
CA GLN A 141 -13.16 43.06 -54.88
C GLN A 141 -12.27 42.12 -54.07
N ILE A 142 -12.78 40.91 -53.84
CA ILE A 142 -12.11 39.83 -53.12
C ILE A 142 -11.82 38.69 -54.10
N PHE A 143 -10.57 38.25 -54.17
CA PHE A 143 -10.12 37.14 -55.03
C PHE A 143 -9.52 36.01 -54.20
N GLU A 144 -9.71 34.77 -54.65
CA GLU A 144 -8.97 33.59 -54.21
C GLU A 144 -7.79 33.36 -55.15
N MET A 145 -6.61 33.11 -54.59
CA MET A 145 -5.41 32.75 -55.35
C MET A 145 -4.74 31.54 -54.70
N ALA A 146 -4.15 30.69 -55.54
CA ALA A 146 -3.21 29.66 -55.10
C ALA A 146 -2.00 29.63 -56.03
N VAL A 147 -0.82 29.50 -55.42
CA VAL A 147 0.48 29.40 -56.09
C VAL A 147 1.24 28.21 -55.52
N ASP A 148 1.69 27.32 -56.40
CA ASP A 148 2.54 26.17 -56.07
C ASP A 148 4.00 26.47 -56.49
N GLU A 149 4.96 26.13 -55.64
CA GLU A 149 6.39 26.41 -55.85
C GLU A 149 6.91 25.76 -57.15
N ALA A 150 6.49 24.52 -57.43
CA ALA A 150 6.95 23.74 -58.57
C ALA A 150 6.51 24.35 -59.93
N ASP A 151 5.25 24.79 -59.99
CA ASP A 151 4.61 25.29 -61.22
C ASP A 151 5.12 26.66 -61.64
N LYS A 152 5.76 27.38 -60.70
CA LYS A 152 6.51 28.60 -61.02
C LYS A 152 5.61 29.70 -61.63
N ARG A 153 4.28 29.61 -61.43
CA ARG A 153 3.17 30.48 -61.90
C ARG A 153 1.94 30.33 -60.98
N GLU A 154 0.96 31.23 -61.05
CA GLU A 154 -0.32 31.02 -60.36
C GLU A 154 -1.08 29.78 -60.88
N LYS A 155 -1.60 28.97 -59.95
CA LYS A 155 -2.46 27.82 -60.26
C LYS A 155 -3.83 28.30 -60.70
N TYR A 156 -4.43 29.18 -59.90
CA TYR A 156 -5.66 29.86 -60.24
C TYR A 156 -5.74 31.23 -59.53
N VAL A 157 -6.59 32.09 -60.10
CA VAL A 157 -7.06 33.34 -59.50
C VAL A 157 -8.54 33.39 -59.82
N LYS A 158 -9.40 33.43 -58.81
CA LYS A 158 -10.87 33.39 -58.94
C LYS A 158 -11.48 34.58 -58.20
N PRO A 159 -12.42 35.34 -58.81
CA PRO A 159 -13.19 36.33 -58.07
C PRO A 159 -14.15 35.62 -57.12
N LEU A 160 -14.16 36.00 -55.84
CA LEU A 160 -15.04 35.45 -54.81
C LEU A 160 -16.21 36.37 -54.50
N PHE A 161 -15.95 37.68 -54.36
CA PHE A 161 -16.95 38.63 -53.90
C PHE A 161 -16.62 40.06 -54.33
N GLU A 162 -17.63 40.92 -54.46
CA GLU A 162 -17.48 42.35 -54.72
C GLU A 162 -18.43 43.15 -53.82
N LEU A 163 -17.90 44.15 -53.12
CA LEU A 163 -18.68 45.03 -52.26
C LEU A 163 -19.55 45.96 -53.12
N THR A 164 -20.85 45.70 -53.16
CA THR A 164 -21.80 46.44 -54.02
C THR A 164 -22.48 47.62 -53.31
N GLU A 165 -22.63 47.57 -51.97
CA GLU A 165 -23.31 48.60 -51.18
C GLU A 165 -22.50 49.91 -51.08
N GLN A 166 -21.20 49.80 -50.83
CA GLN A 166 -20.22 50.89 -50.85
C GLN A 166 -18.93 50.37 -51.49
N ARG A 167 -18.54 50.96 -52.63
CA ARG A 167 -17.31 50.62 -53.35
C ARG A 167 -16.09 51.27 -52.71
N GLU A 168 -15.85 50.94 -51.45
CA GLU A 168 -14.62 51.31 -50.76
C GLU A 168 -13.56 50.23 -50.98
N GLY A 169 -12.30 50.66 -51.14
CA GLY A 169 -11.18 49.75 -51.28
C GLY A 169 -10.93 48.97 -50.00
N ILE A 170 -10.67 47.67 -50.14
CA ILE A 170 -10.30 46.82 -48.99
C ILE A 170 -8.89 47.22 -48.58
N LYS A 171 -8.73 47.69 -47.34
CA LYS A 171 -7.45 48.17 -46.80
C LYS A 171 -6.70 47.07 -46.06
N ASP A 172 -7.41 46.13 -45.44
CA ASP A 172 -6.79 44.97 -44.80
C ASP A 172 -7.74 43.76 -44.77
N LEU A 173 -7.18 42.56 -44.65
CA LEU A 173 -7.87 41.27 -44.68
C LEU A 173 -7.14 40.26 -43.80
N GLN A 174 -7.88 39.57 -42.94
CA GLN A 174 -7.36 38.46 -42.15
C GLN A 174 -8.30 37.27 -42.27
N MET A 175 -7.71 36.06 -42.33
CA MET A 175 -8.47 34.82 -42.32
C MET A 175 -8.00 33.86 -41.24
N GLU A 176 -8.93 33.10 -40.68
CA GLU A 176 -8.67 32.00 -39.77
C GLU A 176 -9.56 30.81 -40.17
N THR A 177 -9.05 29.59 -39.98
CA THR A 177 -9.78 28.37 -40.31
C THR A 177 -10.00 27.51 -39.08
N ALA A 178 -11.02 26.66 -39.10
CA ALA A 178 -11.25 25.66 -38.06
C ALA A 178 -11.77 24.37 -38.69
N VAL A 179 -11.23 23.24 -38.29
CA VAL A 179 -11.70 21.93 -38.74
C VAL A 179 -12.95 21.56 -37.94
N VAL A 180 -14.09 21.40 -38.62
CA VAL A 180 -15.36 20.98 -38.02
C VAL A 180 -15.83 19.71 -38.74
N GLY A 181 -15.66 18.56 -38.07
CA GLY A 181 -15.90 17.25 -38.69
C GLY A 181 -14.99 17.01 -39.89
N ASN A 182 -15.58 16.74 -41.06
CA ASN A 182 -14.87 16.56 -42.34
C ASN A 182 -14.75 17.83 -43.19
N SER A 183 -15.16 18.98 -42.65
CA SER A 183 -15.24 20.24 -43.40
C SER A 183 -14.44 21.35 -42.72
N THR A 184 -13.91 22.26 -43.53
CA THR A 184 -13.22 23.46 -43.04
C THR A 184 -14.24 24.59 -42.88
N ARG A 185 -14.26 25.19 -41.69
CA ARG A 185 -14.96 26.44 -41.41
C ARG A 185 -13.99 27.60 -41.64
N TYR A 186 -14.42 28.58 -42.43
CA TYR A 186 -13.66 29.78 -42.73
C TYR A 186 -14.23 30.97 -41.94
N TYR A 187 -13.33 31.77 -41.42
CA TYR A 187 -13.60 33.06 -40.80
C TYR A 187 -12.74 34.11 -41.49
N VAL A 188 -13.36 35.07 -42.17
CA VAL A 188 -12.66 36.11 -42.91
C VAL A 188 -13.16 37.46 -42.43
N MET A 189 -12.25 38.30 -41.97
CA MET A 189 -12.53 39.70 -41.65
C MET A 189 -11.89 40.60 -42.70
N ALA A 190 -12.69 41.48 -43.30
CA ALA A 190 -12.22 42.45 -44.29
C ALA A 190 -12.51 43.87 -43.80
N VAL A 191 -11.51 44.73 -43.90
CA VAL A 191 -11.60 46.13 -43.44
C VAL A 191 -11.58 47.07 -44.62
N THR A 192 -12.53 48.00 -44.61
CA THR A 192 -12.58 49.21 -45.44
C THR A 192 -12.30 50.42 -44.53
N PRO A 193 -12.06 51.63 -45.08
CA PRO A 193 -11.81 52.81 -44.27
C PRO A 193 -12.88 53.08 -43.20
N THR A 194 -14.14 52.73 -43.46
CA THR A 194 -15.27 53.02 -42.56
C THR A 194 -15.93 51.77 -41.96
N ARG A 195 -15.80 50.59 -42.58
CA ARG A 195 -16.50 49.37 -42.19
C ARG A 195 -15.58 48.16 -42.01
N LEU A 196 -15.89 47.36 -40.99
CA LEU A 196 -15.35 46.02 -40.77
C LEU A 196 -16.42 44.98 -41.15
N TYR A 197 -16.14 44.17 -42.16
CA TYR A 197 -16.99 43.06 -42.62
C TYR A 197 -16.50 41.74 -42.04
N SER A 198 -17.42 40.87 -41.62
CA SER A 198 -17.11 39.51 -41.19
C SER A 198 -17.87 38.47 -42.02
N PHE A 199 -17.14 37.58 -42.68
CA PHE A 199 -17.66 36.48 -43.46
C PHE A 199 -17.35 35.16 -42.77
N THR A 200 -18.37 34.31 -42.60
CA THR A 200 -18.25 33.04 -41.90
C THR A 200 -19.01 31.96 -42.64
N GLY A 201 -18.45 30.76 -42.74
CA GLY A 201 -19.14 29.65 -43.38
C GLY A 201 -18.33 28.37 -43.38
N ILE A 202 -18.98 27.27 -43.76
CA ILE A 202 -18.41 25.92 -43.80
C ILE A 202 -18.40 25.47 -45.26
N GLY A 203 -17.30 24.87 -45.73
CA GLY A 203 -17.18 24.36 -47.10
C GLY A 203 -15.93 24.89 -47.81
N SER A 204 -16.06 25.34 -49.06
CA SER A 204 -15.01 26.07 -49.79
C SER A 204 -15.24 27.58 -49.70
N LEU A 205 -14.19 28.39 -49.88
CA LEU A 205 -14.32 29.85 -49.88
C LEU A 205 -15.40 30.35 -50.87
N GLU A 206 -15.48 29.74 -52.05
CA GLU A 206 -16.52 30.03 -53.05
C GLU A 206 -17.93 29.80 -52.48
N THR A 207 -18.18 28.68 -51.80
CA THR A 207 -19.49 28.43 -51.16
C THR A 207 -19.79 29.41 -50.03
N VAL A 208 -18.76 29.82 -49.27
CA VAL A 208 -18.92 30.79 -48.17
C VAL A 208 -19.33 32.15 -48.73
N PHE A 209 -18.58 32.72 -49.68
CA PHE A 209 -18.88 34.03 -50.24
C PHE A 209 -20.15 34.03 -51.11
N ALA A 210 -20.45 32.94 -51.83
CA ALA A 210 -21.71 32.83 -52.58
C ALA A 210 -22.94 32.91 -51.67
N SER A 211 -22.85 32.40 -50.44
CA SER A 211 -23.96 32.48 -49.47
C SER A 211 -24.32 33.92 -49.09
N TYR A 212 -23.35 34.84 -49.12
CA TYR A 212 -23.54 36.26 -48.82
C TYR A 212 -24.09 37.08 -49.99
N SER A 213 -24.27 36.48 -51.18
CA SER A 213 -24.97 37.17 -52.29
C SER A 213 -26.48 37.29 -52.05
N ASN A 214 -27.06 36.38 -51.26
CA ASN A 214 -28.50 36.34 -50.94
C ASN A 214 -28.80 36.70 -49.47
N ARG A 215 -27.77 36.96 -48.67
CA ARG A 215 -27.84 37.14 -47.21
C ARG A 215 -27.23 38.49 -46.83
N ALA A 216 -27.82 39.16 -45.85
CA ALA A 216 -27.26 40.40 -45.30
C ALA A 216 -25.86 40.14 -44.71
N ILE A 217 -24.90 41.00 -45.08
CA ILE A 217 -23.51 40.90 -44.61
C ILE A 217 -23.43 41.50 -43.21
N HIS A 218 -22.77 40.82 -42.27
CA HIS A 218 -22.49 41.42 -40.97
C HIS A 218 -21.35 42.41 -41.12
N PHE A 219 -21.62 43.68 -40.85
CA PHE A 219 -20.61 44.73 -40.81
C PHE A 219 -20.78 45.61 -39.57
N MET A 220 -19.66 46.16 -39.13
CA MET A 220 -19.61 47.22 -38.13
C MET A 220 -19.09 48.48 -38.80
N GLU A 221 -19.83 49.58 -38.68
CA GLU A 221 -19.45 50.88 -39.24
C GLU A 221 -19.03 51.82 -38.11
N LEU A 222 -17.87 52.44 -38.26
CA LEU A 222 -17.36 53.45 -37.34
C LEU A 222 -17.05 54.73 -38.11
N PRO A 223 -17.51 55.90 -37.61
CA PRO A 223 -17.33 57.15 -38.33
C PRO A 223 -15.87 57.60 -38.30
N GLY A 224 -15.48 58.32 -39.34
CA GLY A 224 -14.20 59.03 -39.42
C GLY A 224 -13.22 58.41 -40.40
N GLU A 225 -12.63 59.27 -41.23
CA GLU A 225 -11.62 58.86 -42.20
C GLU A 225 -10.23 58.78 -41.55
N ILE A 226 -9.48 57.74 -41.90
CA ILE A 226 -8.05 57.60 -41.60
C ILE A 226 -7.27 57.29 -42.86
N PRO A 227 -6.00 57.72 -42.95
CA PRO A 227 -5.16 57.46 -44.12
C PRO A 227 -5.02 55.96 -44.43
N ASN A 228 -4.79 55.15 -43.39
CA ASN A 228 -4.66 53.70 -43.47
C ASN A 228 -5.49 53.05 -42.36
N SER A 229 -6.46 52.22 -42.74
CA SER A 229 -7.16 51.33 -41.81
C SER A 229 -6.48 49.96 -41.83
N GLU A 230 -6.20 49.43 -40.64
CA GLU A 230 -5.41 48.21 -40.43
C GLU A 230 -6.19 47.23 -39.54
N LEU A 231 -5.98 45.93 -39.78
CA LEU A 231 -6.58 44.82 -39.04
C LEU A 231 -5.49 43.85 -38.58
N HIS A 232 -5.27 43.79 -37.27
CA HIS A 232 -4.27 42.88 -36.69
C HIS A 232 -4.93 41.81 -35.82
N PHE A 233 -4.47 40.57 -35.99
CA PHE A 233 -4.83 39.44 -35.15
C PHE A 233 -3.65 39.11 -34.23
N PHE A 234 -3.90 39.08 -32.93
CA PHE A 234 -2.96 38.53 -31.98
C PHE A 234 -3.08 36.99 -31.99
N ILE A 235 -1.97 36.32 -32.29
CA ILE A 235 -1.92 34.86 -32.41
C ILE A 235 -1.23 34.30 -31.18
N LYS A 236 -1.85 33.30 -30.55
CA LYS A 236 -1.24 32.51 -29.48
C LYS A 236 -1.41 31.04 -29.81
N GLN A 237 -0.30 30.28 -29.82
CA GLN A 237 -0.31 28.85 -30.16
C GLN A 237 -0.94 28.55 -31.54
N ARG A 238 -0.57 29.32 -32.57
CA ARG A 238 -1.05 29.19 -33.97
C ARG A 238 -2.55 29.44 -34.19
N ARG A 239 -3.27 30.03 -33.22
CA ARG A 239 -4.66 30.48 -33.39
C ARG A 239 -4.79 31.95 -33.01
N ALA A 240 -5.54 32.70 -33.80
CA ALA A 240 -5.94 34.06 -33.39
C ALA A 240 -6.77 34.01 -32.10
N LYS A 241 -6.47 34.90 -31.15
CA LYS A 241 -7.22 35.05 -29.90
C LYS A 241 -7.87 36.41 -29.76
N HIS A 242 -7.19 37.45 -30.22
CA HIS A 242 -7.70 38.81 -30.19
C HIS A 242 -7.57 39.43 -31.56
N PHE A 243 -8.46 40.36 -31.88
CA PHE A 243 -8.29 41.25 -33.02
C PHE A 243 -8.40 42.69 -32.56
N GLY A 244 -7.77 43.57 -33.34
CA GLY A 244 -7.94 45.01 -33.27
C GLY A 244 -8.17 45.54 -34.67
N TRP A 245 -9.04 46.53 -34.79
CA TRP A 245 -9.31 47.28 -36.01
C TRP A 245 -9.05 48.76 -35.75
N LEU A 246 -8.09 49.31 -36.50
CA LEU A 246 -7.81 50.75 -36.50
C LEU A 246 -8.86 51.46 -37.36
N SER A 247 -9.74 52.23 -36.72
CA SER A 247 -10.74 53.06 -37.40
C SER A 247 -10.47 54.55 -37.13
N GLY A 248 -11.18 55.44 -37.84
CA GLY A 248 -10.98 56.88 -37.67
C GLY A 248 -11.51 57.49 -36.38
N SER A 249 -12.41 56.80 -35.67
CA SER A 249 -12.92 57.23 -34.37
C SER A 249 -12.20 56.58 -33.19
N GLY A 250 -11.56 55.43 -33.40
CA GLY A 250 -10.90 54.68 -32.33
C GLY A 250 -10.47 53.29 -32.77
N ILE A 251 -10.06 52.47 -31.80
CA ILE A 251 -9.71 51.07 -32.04
C ILE A 251 -10.83 50.18 -31.52
N TYR A 252 -11.42 49.41 -32.43
CA TYR A 252 -12.38 48.38 -32.06
C TYR A 252 -11.66 47.05 -31.90
N HIS A 253 -11.83 46.40 -30.76
CA HIS A 253 -11.14 45.15 -30.44
C HIS A 253 -12.06 44.14 -29.78
N GLY A 254 -11.67 42.87 -29.81
CA GLY A 254 -12.44 41.82 -29.17
C GLY A 254 -11.69 40.50 -29.14
N GLU A 255 -12.31 39.51 -28.51
CA GLU A 255 -11.79 38.16 -28.39
C GLU A 255 -12.43 37.25 -29.43
N LEU A 256 -11.61 36.42 -30.08
CA LEU A 256 -12.03 35.51 -31.13
C LEU A 256 -12.15 34.10 -30.54
N ASN A 257 -13.38 33.63 -30.35
CA ASN A 257 -13.65 32.31 -29.81
C ASN A 257 -14.10 31.34 -30.89
N PHE A 258 -13.15 30.59 -31.44
CA PHE A 258 -13.40 29.62 -32.52
C PHE A 258 -13.89 28.24 -32.04
N GLY A 259 -14.16 28.06 -30.75
CA GLY A 259 -14.44 26.76 -30.12
C GLY A 259 -15.83 26.58 -29.49
N ALA A 260 -16.69 27.59 -29.49
CA ALA A 260 -18.00 27.49 -28.85
C ALA A 260 -18.92 26.50 -29.59
N GLN A 261 -19.49 25.53 -28.87
CA GLN A 261 -20.50 24.57 -29.35
C GLN A 261 -21.88 25.19 -29.60
N HIS A 262 -21.96 26.51 -29.80
CA HIS A 262 -23.20 27.18 -30.19
C HIS A 262 -23.41 27.08 -31.70
N SER A 263 -23.21 25.88 -32.27
CA SER A 263 -23.37 25.63 -33.70
C SER A 263 -24.85 25.67 -34.06
N SER A 264 -25.34 26.83 -34.46
CA SER A 264 -26.55 26.89 -35.27
C SER A 264 -26.19 26.45 -36.69
N THR A 265 -27.00 25.58 -37.28
CA THR A 265 -26.81 25.08 -38.65
C THR A 265 -26.91 26.18 -39.72
N SER A 266 -27.20 27.43 -39.34
CA SER A 266 -27.32 28.60 -40.23
C SER A 266 -26.06 29.46 -40.34
N GLY A 267 -25.00 29.19 -39.57
CA GLY A 267 -23.72 29.92 -39.69
C GLY A 267 -23.85 31.43 -39.46
N ASP A 268 -24.68 31.86 -38.50
CA ASP A 268 -24.72 33.25 -38.01
C ASP A 268 -24.23 33.30 -36.56
N GLU A 269 -22.94 33.05 -36.38
CA GLU A 269 -22.32 33.12 -35.06
C GLU A 269 -21.40 34.33 -35.01
N ASN A 270 -21.66 35.24 -34.07
CA ASN A 270 -20.71 36.28 -33.70
C ASN A 270 -19.59 35.61 -32.89
N PHE A 271 -18.48 35.27 -33.55
CA PHE A 271 -17.25 34.72 -32.91
C PHE A 271 -16.49 35.74 -32.08
N VAL A 272 -16.94 37.00 -32.12
CA VAL A 272 -16.38 38.09 -31.37
C VAL A 272 -17.08 38.21 -30.01
N GLU A 273 -16.37 37.81 -28.98
CA GLU A 273 -16.73 37.99 -27.57
C GLU A 273 -15.97 39.21 -26.98
N ASN A 274 -16.40 39.69 -25.81
CA ASN A 274 -15.69 40.74 -25.05
C ASN A 274 -15.28 41.95 -25.90
N LYS A 275 -16.24 42.50 -26.65
CA LYS A 275 -16.07 43.67 -27.52
C LYS A 275 -15.69 44.89 -26.70
N GLY A 276 -14.63 45.57 -27.12
CA GLY A 276 -14.17 46.83 -26.54
C GLY A 276 -13.93 47.87 -27.62
N PHE A 277 -14.10 49.13 -27.24
CA PHE A 277 -13.78 50.28 -28.07
C PHE A 277 -12.87 51.21 -27.29
N PHE A 278 -11.75 51.57 -27.91
CA PHE A 278 -10.77 52.49 -27.36
C PHE A 278 -10.82 53.81 -28.13
N ASP A 279 -11.25 54.87 -27.45
CA ASP A 279 -11.34 56.22 -27.99
C ASP A 279 -9.98 56.93 -27.89
N TYR A 280 -9.57 57.58 -28.98
CA TYR A 280 -8.32 58.33 -29.05
C TYR A 280 -8.26 59.52 -28.08
N SER A 281 -9.41 60.02 -27.60
CA SER A 281 -9.46 61.09 -26.60
C SER A 281 -8.67 60.76 -25.32
N LYS A 282 -8.50 59.48 -25.00
CA LYS A 282 -7.78 59.00 -23.83
C LYS A 282 -6.25 59.12 -23.92
N LEU A 283 -5.69 59.42 -25.09
CA LEU A 283 -4.24 59.55 -25.28
C LEU A 283 -3.67 60.93 -24.93
N GLY A 284 -4.51 61.89 -24.54
CA GLY A 284 -4.11 63.24 -24.14
C GLY A 284 -3.66 64.16 -25.29
N ASP A 285 -3.41 63.63 -26.49
CA ASP A 285 -3.08 64.42 -27.68
C ASP A 285 -4.35 64.80 -28.43
N SER A 286 -4.64 66.10 -28.47
CA SER A 286 -5.86 66.66 -29.07
C SER A 286 -5.91 66.44 -30.59
N GLY A 287 -6.52 65.33 -31.01
CA GLY A 287 -6.99 65.11 -32.40
C GLY A 287 -6.02 64.43 -33.37
N THR A 288 -4.82 64.05 -32.93
CA THR A 288 -3.87 63.33 -33.80
C THR A 288 -4.21 61.84 -33.84
N LYS A 289 -4.60 61.35 -35.01
CA LYS A 289 -4.92 59.93 -35.23
C LYS A 289 -3.64 59.11 -35.40
N PRO A 290 -3.60 57.86 -34.92
CA PRO A 290 -2.47 56.97 -35.15
C PRO A 290 -2.28 56.66 -36.64
N ARG A 291 -1.02 56.59 -37.07
CA ARG A 291 -0.64 56.26 -38.45
C ARG A 291 -0.66 54.75 -38.73
N SER A 292 -0.33 53.96 -37.71
CA SER A 292 -0.25 52.50 -37.73
C SER A 292 -0.37 51.99 -36.30
N PHE A 293 -0.78 50.72 -36.14
CA PHE A 293 -0.78 50.08 -34.83
C PHE A 293 -0.31 48.63 -34.90
N ALA A 294 0.11 48.09 -33.76
CA ALA A 294 0.33 46.66 -33.58
C ALA A 294 -0.38 46.17 -32.31
N LEU A 295 -0.74 44.88 -32.30
CA LEU A 295 -1.51 44.25 -31.24
C LEU A 295 -0.69 43.18 -30.52
N SER A 296 -0.48 43.35 -29.21
CA SER A 296 0.09 42.32 -28.33
C SER A 296 -1.00 41.61 -27.50
N GLU A 297 -0.61 40.78 -26.53
CA GLU A 297 -1.59 40.02 -25.72
C GLU A 297 -2.46 40.96 -24.87
N PHE A 298 -1.83 41.97 -24.26
CA PHE A 298 -2.44 42.88 -23.32
C PHE A 298 -2.37 44.36 -23.74
N HIS A 299 -1.61 44.72 -24.78
CA HIS A 299 -1.38 46.12 -25.16
C HIS A 299 -1.63 46.42 -26.64
N PHE A 300 -1.90 47.70 -26.91
CA PHE A 300 -1.85 48.32 -28.22
C PHE A 300 -0.58 49.15 -28.34
N LEU A 301 0.18 48.93 -29.40
CA LEU A 301 1.31 49.78 -29.79
C LEU A 301 0.82 50.76 -30.84
N LEU A 302 0.73 52.05 -30.51
CA LEU A 302 0.15 53.07 -31.38
C LEU A 302 1.22 54.05 -31.85
N LEU A 303 1.38 54.16 -33.16
CA LEU A 303 2.29 55.16 -33.75
C LEU A 303 1.57 56.50 -33.93
N ILE A 304 1.90 57.48 -33.10
CA ILE A 304 1.35 58.85 -33.16
C ILE A 304 2.50 59.84 -33.34
N GLY A 305 2.50 60.53 -34.49
CA GLY A 305 3.66 61.33 -34.90
C GLY A 305 4.89 60.44 -35.03
N ASP A 306 5.93 60.75 -34.26
CA ASP A 306 7.21 60.01 -34.24
C ASP A 306 7.39 59.16 -32.96
N LYS A 307 6.31 58.97 -32.19
CA LYS A 307 6.34 58.28 -30.90
C LYS A 307 5.44 57.06 -30.91
N ILE A 308 5.85 56.02 -30.18
CA ILE A 308 5.07 54.80 -30.02
C ILE A 308 4.47 54.81 -28.61
N LYS A 309 3.15 55.01 -28.53
CA LYS A 309 2.41 54.97 -27.26
C LYS A 309 1.90 53.56 -27.01
N VAL A 310 2.23 53.03 -25.83
CA VAL A 310 1.79 51.70 -25.36
C VAL A 310 0.57 51.88 -24.48
N VAL A 311 -0.55 51.30 -24.89
CA VAL A 311 -1.83 51.39 -24.16
C VAL A 311 -2.28 50.00 -23.76
N ASN A 312 -2.66 49.80 -22.49
CA ASN A 312 -3.22 48.53 -22.06
C ASN A 312 -4.63 48.33 -22.64
N ARG A 313 -4.87 47.21 -23.31
CA ARG A 313 -6.14 46.86 -23.96
C ARG A 313 -7.31 46.75 -22.98
N ILE A 314 -7.04 46.30 -21.76
CA ILE A 314 -8.07 45.99 -20.77
C ILE A 314 -8.38 47.22 -19.93
N SER A 315 -7.37 47.87 -19.35
CA SER A 315 -7.58 49.10 -18.55
C SER A 315 -7.80 50.35 -19.40
N GLN A 316 -7.43 50.32 -20.68
CA GLN A 316 -7.46 51.46 -21.60
C GLN A 316 -6.63 52.66 -21.13
N GLN A 317 -5.63 52.42 -20.28
CA GLN A 317 -4.70 53.42 -19.79
C GLN A 317 -3.37 53.33 -20.55
N MET A 318 -2.73 54.49 -20.77
CA MET A 318 -1.39 54.57 -21.33
C MET A 318 -0.38 54.11 -20.27
N VAL A 319 0.43 53.11 -20.62
CA VAL A 319 1.42 52.49 -19.74
C VAL A 319 2.79 53.11 -19.94
N GLU A 320 3.21 53.26 -21.20
CA GLU A 320 4.54 53.73 -21.55
C GLU A 320 4.52 54.51 -22.89
N GLU A 321 5.44 55.46 -23.04
CA GLU A 321 5.67 56.20 -24.28
C GLU A 321 7.12 55.97 -24.73
N LEU A 322 7.29 55.27 -25.84
CA LEU A 322 8.60 54.94 -26.40
C LEU A 322 9.00 56.02 -27.42
N VAL A 323 10.18 56.59 -27.20
CA VAL A 323 10.81 57.52 -28.14
C VAL A 323 11.85 56.74 -28.93
N VAL A 324 11.77 56.84 -30.25
CA VAL A 324 12.76 56.23 -31.13
C VAL A 324 13.88 57.23 -31.37
N ASP A 325 15.13 56.82 -31.15
CA ASP A 325 16.32 57.64 -31.35
C ASP A 325 16.53 57.95 -32.84
N ASN A 326 15.85 58.97 -33.33
CA ASN A 326 16.03 59.47 -34.68
C ASN A 326 17.29 60.35 -34.73
N THR A 327 18.34 59.90 -35.40
CA THR A 327 19.44 60.81 -35.78
C THR A 327 18.92 61.83 -36.79
N PRO A 328 18.99 63.15 -36.52
CA PRO A 328 18.28 64.18 -37.27
C PRO A 328 18.76 64.42 -38.72
N GLU A 329 19.76 63.68 -39.19
CA GLU A 329 20.36 63.88 -40.51
C GLU A 329 19.71 63.05 -41.64
N THR A 330 18.83 62.07 -41.34
CA THR A 330 18.36 61.10 -42.38
C THR A 330 16.88 60.65 -42.35
N SER A 331 16.08 60.86 -41.30
CA SER A 331 14.69 60.33 -41.27
C SER A 331 13.62 61.39 -40.97
N ARG A 332 12.51 61.34 -41.71
CA ARG A 332 11.30 62.18 -41.56
C ARG A 332 10.27 61.61 -40.57
N GLY A 333 10.72 60.79 -39.62
CA GLY A 333 9.85 60.10 -38.68
C GLY A 333 9.54 58.65 -39.08
N ILE A 334 8.91 57.91 -38.17
CA ILE A 334 8.56 56.50 -38.35
C ILE A 334 7.40 56.40 -39.35
N VAL A 335 7.50 55.46 -40.29
CA VAL A 335 6.54 55.26 -41.37
C VAL A 335 5.42 54.33 -40.92
N GLY A 336 5.75 53.23 -40.23
CA GLY A 336 4.75 52.27 -39.76
C GLY A 336 5.26 51.24 -38.76
N LEU A 337 4.33 50.45 -38.23
CA LEU A 337 4.59 49.31 -37.36
C LEU A 337 4.31 48.00 -38.12
N CYS A 338 4.99 46.94 -37.72
CA CYS A 338 4.79 45.61 -38.25
C CYS A 338 4.94 44.59 -37.11
N SER A 339 4.11 43.56 -37.09
CA SER A 339 4.23 42.46 -36.13
C SER A 339 4.55 41.16 -36.85
N ASP A 340 5.54 40.42 -36.35
CA ASP A 340 5.75 39.03 -36.73
C ASP A 340 4.85 38.15 -35.88
N ALA A 341 3.75 37.69 -36.48
CA ALA A 341 2.76 36.90 -35.77
C ALA A 341 3.24 35.47 -35.42
N SER A 342 4.36 35.01 -36.00
CA SER A 342 4.96 33.70 -35.70
C SER A 342 5.89 33.76 -34.51
N THR A 343 6.69 34.82 -34.39
CA THR A 343 7.67 34.99 -33.30
C THR A 343 7.15 35.86 -32.15
N GLY A 344 6.10 36.64 -32.39
CA GLY A 344 5.53 37.58 -31.41
C GLY A 344 6.38 38.85 -31.26
N LEU A 345 7.31 39.11 -32.18
CA LEU A 345 8.14 40.31 -32.20
C LEU A 345 7.44 41.45 -32.93
N PHE A 346 7.74 42.67 -32.51
CA PHE A 346 7.23 43.89 -33.12
C PHE A 346 8.38 44.68 -33.72
N TYR A 347 8.12 45.33 -34.85
CA TYR A 347 9.09 46.12 -35.58
C TYR A 347 8.49 47.48 -35.91
N ALA A 348 9.30 48.52 -35.80
CA ALA A 348 9.02 49.84 -36.34
C ALA A 348 10.01 50.12 -37.47
N TYR A 349 9.60 50.89 -38.47
CA TYR A 349 10.50 51.27 -39.56
C TYR A 349 10.28 52.71 -39.96
N ASP A 350 11.38 53.37 -40.29
CA ASP A 350 11.37 54.67 -40.96
C ASP A 350 11.76 54.51 -42.45
N GLU A 351 11.99 55.62 -43.15
CA GLU A 351 12.37 55.62 -44.57
C GLU A 351 13.71 54.92 -44.86
N SER A 352 14.54 54.67 -43.84
CA SER A 352 15.94 54.23 -43.93
C SER A 352 16.32 53.08 -43.00
N SER A 353 15.65 52.93 -41.86
CA SER A 353 16.04 52.12 -40.70
C SER A 353 14.90 51.24 -40.20
N ILE A 354 15.25 50.10 -39.62
CA ILE A 354 14.36 49.18 -38.90
C ILE A 354 14.75 49.17 -37.43
N PHE A 355 13.74 49.22 -36.57
CA PHE A 355 13.84 49.12 -35.13
C PHE A 355 13.04 47.91 -34.65
N GLN A 356 13.62 47.12 -33.76
CA GLN A 356 12.93 46.04 -33.07
C GLN A 356 12.35 46.58 -31.77
N ILE A 357 11.08 46.29 -31.51
CA ILE A 357 10.41 46.59 -30.26
C ILE A 357 10.36 45.29 -29.46
N SER A 358 11.17 45.21 -28.41
CA SER A 358 11.24 44.02 -27.56
C SER A 358 10.24 44.12 -26.41
N THR A 359 9.66 42.99 -26.00
CA THR A 359 8.69 42.93 -24.89
C THR A 359 9.30 42.24 -23.68
N SER A 360 9.49 42.97 -22.59
CA SER A 360 9.95 42.45 -21.30
C SER A 360 8.75 42.19 -20.40
N ASP A 361 8.34 40.92 -20.36
CA ASP A 361 7.40 40.41 -19.36
C ASP A 361 6.02 41.12 -19.31
N GLU A 362 5.34 41.15 -20.46
CA GLU A 362 4.08 41.90 -20.67
C GLU A 362 2.98 41.66 -19.60
N GLY A 363 2.93 40.46 -19.00
CA GLY A 363 1.94 40.08 -17.99
C GLY A 363 2.29 40.45 -16.55
N ARG A 364 3.41 41.16 -16.30
CA ARG A 364 3.93 41.46 -14.95
C ARG A 364 2.92 42.15 -14.04
N ASP A 365 2.25 43.19 -14.55
CA ASP A 365 1.37 44.06 -13.77
C ASP A 365 -0.12 43.76 -14.01
N MET A 366 -0.42 42.79 -14.88
CA MET A 366 -1.79 42.42 -15.22
C MET A 366 -2.61 41.93 -14.02
N TRP A 367 -1.98 41.34 -13.00
CA TRP A 367 -2.70 40.92 -11.79
C TRP A 367 -3.28 42.11 -11.02
N GLN A 368 -2.61 43.28 -11.02
CA GLN A 368 -3.13 44.52 -10.39
C GLN A 368 -4.29 45.06 -11.20
N VAL A 369 -4.13 45.11 -12.52
CA VAL A 369 -5.19 45.58 -13.43
C VAL A 369 -6.47 44.75 -13.25
N TYR A 370 -6.35 43.41 -13.20
CA TYR A 370 -7.52 42.54 -12.95
C TYR A 370 -8.07 42.68 -11.53
N LEU A 371 -7.22 42.96 -10.54
CA LEU A 371 -7.64 43.20 -9.17
C LEU A 371 -8.48 44.47 -9.06
N ASP A 372 -8.05 45.56 -9.70
CA ASP A 372 -8.76 46.85 -9.73
C ASP A 372 -10.13 46.73 -10.42
N MET A 373 -10.25 45.81 -11.39
CA MET A 373 -11.52 45.49 -12.05
C MET A 373 -12.40 44.49 -11.27
N ASN A 374 -11.99 44.06 -10.08
CA ASN A 374 -12.63 43.02 -9.28
C ASN A 374 -12.72 41.64 -9.98
N HIS A 375 -11.90 41.39 -11.01
CA HIS A 375 -11.81 40.09 -11.67
C HIS A 375 -10.76 39.20 -10.99
N TYR A 376 -11.08 38.75 -9.77
CA TYR A 376 -10.10 38.09 -8.91
C TYR A 376 -9.53 36.77 -9.46
N ALA A 377 -10.33 35.98 -10.19
CA ALA A 377 -9.87 34.72 -10.77
C ALA A 377 -8.77 34.94 -11.82
N ALA A 378 -8.94 35.96 -12.68
CA ALA A 378 -7.93 36.37 -13.64
C ALA A 378 -6.71 36.99 -12.93
N ALA A 379 -6.92 37.79 -11.88
CA ALA A 379 -5.82 38.32 -11.08
C ALA A 379 -4.94 37.19 -10.49
N LEU A 380 -5.55 36.16 -9.91
CA LEU A 380 -4.84 35.01 -9.34
C LEU A 380 -4.08 34.19 -10.39
N SER A 381 -4.58 34.07 -11.62
CA SER A 381 -3.86 33.37 -12.70
C SER A 381 -2.61 34.12 -13.16
N HIS A 382 -2.60 35.45 -13.02
CA HIS A 382 -1.46 36.29 -13.39
C HIS A 382 -0.50 36.59 -12.21
N CYS A 383 -0.85 36.21 -10.98
CA CYS A 383 0.04 36.33 -9.83
C CYS A 383 1.23 35.36 -9.94
N ARG A 384 2.45 35.87 -9.78
CA ARG A 384 3.68 35.07 -9.77
C ARG A 384 4.09 34.73 -8.36
N ASN A 385 4.10 35.75 -7.51
CA ASN A 385 4.59 35.64 -6.14
C ASN A 385 3.46 35.28 -5.17
N PRO A 386 3.74 34.49 -4.12
CA PRO A 386 2.78 34.27 -3.03
C PRO A 386 2.28 35.58 -2.40
N PHE A 387 3.17 36.58 -2.27
CA PHE A 387 2.79 37.91 -1.78
C PHE A 387 1.72 38.60 -2.64
N GLN A 388 1.80 38.48 -3.97
CA GLN A 388 0.78 39.02 -4.88
C GLN A 388 -0.55 38.28 -4.71
N ARG A 389 -0.51 36.95 -4.53
CA ARG A 389 -1.71 36.15 -4.25
C ARG A 389 -2.36 36.55 -2.93
N ASP A 390 -1.58 36.74 -1.88
CA ASP A 390 -2.06 37.21 -0.58
C ASP A 390 -2.75 38.57 -0.70
N GLN A 391 -2.24 39.48 -1.54
CA GLN A 391 -2.85 40.78 -1.77
C GLN A 391 -4.20 40.67 -2.48
N VAL A 392 -4.32 39.79 -3.48
CA VAL A 392 -5.62 39.50 -4.13
C VAL A 392 -6.59 38.89 -3.13
N TYR A 393 -6.15 37.90 -2.35
CA TYR A 393 -6.99 37.31 -1.31
C TYR A 393 -7.40 38.34 -0.26
N LEU A 394 -6.54 39.31 0.08
CA LEU A 394 -6.84 40.34 1.08
C LEU A 394 -8.02 41.19 0.64
N VAL A 395 -7.99 41.68 -0.59
CA VAL A 395 -9.09 42.47 -1.15
C VAL A 395 -10.36 41.63 -1.25
N GLN A 396 -10.27 40.35 -1.64
CA GLN A 396 -11.43 39.44 -1.64
C GLN A 396 -12.00 39.22 -0.24
N ALA A 397 -11.13 38.99 0.74
CA ALA A 397 -11.52 38.73 2.12
C ALA A 397 -12.14 39.97 2.76
N ASP A 398 -11.54 41.15 2.57
CA ASP A 398 -12.06 42.42 3.08
C ASP A 398 -13.40 42.79 2.41
N ALA A 399 -13.56 42.51 1.10
CA ALA A 399 -14.84 42.70 0.41
C ALA A 399 -15.94 41.77 0.97
N ALA A 400 -15.63 40.48 1.15
CA ALA A 400 -16.55 39.52 1.77
C ALA A 400 -16.87 39.87 3.23
N PHE A 401 -15.88 40.36 3.97
CA PHE A 401 -16.02 40.80 5.36
C PHE A 401 -16.91 42.04 5.47
N ALA A 402 -16.76 43.00 4.55
CA ALA A 402 -17.64 44.16 4.44
C ALA A 402 -19.08 43.78 4.04
N ALA A 403 -19.23 42.73 3.23
CA ALA A 403 -20.53 42.15 2.87
C ALA A 403 -21.19 41.31 3.99
N LYS A 404 -20.52 41.16 5.15
CA LYS A 404 -20.94 40.28 6.27
C LYS A 404 -20.96 38.78 5.94
N GLU A 405 -20.30 38.37 4.87
CA GLU A 405 -20.12 36.96 4.50
C GLU A 405 -18.89 36.39 5.22
N TYR A 406 -18.96 36.33 6.56
CA TYR A 406 -17.80 36.02 7.41
C TYR A 406 -17.19 34.64 7.15
N TYR A 407 -17.99 33.65 6.78
CA TYR A 407 -17.50 32.30 6.42
C TYR A 407 -16.61 32.32 5.18
N ILE A 408 -17.01 33.06 4.15
CA ILE A 408 -16.24 33.19 2.91
C ILE A 408 -14.97 33.99 3.18
N ALA A 409 -15.07 35.09 3.94
CA ALA A 409 -13.92 35.87 4.36
C ALA A 409 -12.90 35.01 5.13
N ALA A 410 -13.35 34.18 6.08
CA ALA A 410 -12.51 33.26 6.85
C ALA A 410 -11.73 32.29 5.94
N SER A 411 -12.38 31.76 4.91
CA SER A 411 -11.74 30.85 3.96
C SER A 411 -10.64 31.52 3.12
N PHE A 412 -10.78 32.81 2.79
CA PHE A 412 -9.77 33.57 2.07
C PHE A 412 -8.64 34.03 2.99
N TYR A 413 -8.94 34.51 4.20
CA TYR A 413 -7.93 34.84 5.20
C TYR A 413 -7.05 33.64 5.57
N ALA A 414 -7.62 32.43 5.64
CA ALA A 414 -6.85 31.22 5.95
C ALA A 414 -5.76 30.87 4.92
N LYS A 415 -5.94 31.32 3.66
CA LYS A 415 -4.98 31.10 2.56
C LYS A 415 -3.80 32.07 2.56
N MET A 416 -3.88 33.17 3.32
CA MET A 416 -2.82 34.17 3.39
C MET A 416 -1.71 33.73 4.34
N ASN A 417 -0.46 34.07 4.05
CA ASN A 417 0.67 33.69 4.90
C ASN A 417 1.58 34.86 5.30
N TYR A 418 1.63 35.93 4.50
CA TYR A 418 2.69 36.93 4.61
C TYR A 418 2.21 38.34 4.95
N ILE A 419 0.96 38.70 4.63
CA ILE A 419 0.49 40.09 4.76
C ILE A 419 -0.08 40.38 6.14
N LEU A 420 -0.99 39.53 6.62
CA LEU A 420 -1.63 39.68 7.93
C LEU A 420 -1.14 38.58 8.87
N SER A 421 -0.93 38.95 10.13
CA SER A 421 -0.60 37.99 11.18
C SER A 421 -1.82 37.16 11.59
N PHE A 422 -1.57 35.98 12.15
CA PHE A 422 -2.62 35.09 12.64
C PHE A 422 -3.46 35.76 13.74
N GLU A 423 -2.81 36.55 14.59
CA GLU A 423 -3.42 37.27 15.70
C GLU A 423 -4.35 38.37 15.20
N GLU A 424 -3.94 39.15 14.20
CA GLU A 424 -4.78 40.21 13.62
C GLU A 424 -6.07 39.65 13.02
N ILE A 425 -5.99 38.54 12.28
CA ILE A 425 -7.17 37.89 11.68
C ILE A 425 -8.07 37.31 12.78
N SER A 426 -7.49 36.64 13.77
CA SER A 426 -8.25 36.05 14.88
C SER A 426 -8.97 37.12 15.70
N LEU A 427 -8.30 38.24 15.99
CA LEU A 427 -8.88 39.39 16.70
C LEU A 427 -10.01 40.05 15.91
N LYS A 428 -9.92 40.12 14.57
CA LYS A 428 -11.02 40.61 13.73
C LYS A 428 -12.31 39.80 13.97
N PHE A 429 -12.25 38.47 13.94
CA PHE A 429 -13.43 37.62 14.17
C PHE A 429 -13.93 37.67 15.62
N ILE A 430 -13.02 37.67 16.60
CA ILE A 430 -13.36 37.75 18.03
C ILE A 430 -14.08 39.08 18.34
N SER A 431 -13.62 40.20 17.77
CA SER A 431 -14.21 41.53 18.02
C SER A 431 -15.66 41.67 17.54
N ILE A 432 -16.05 40.94 16.48
CA ILE A 432 -17.42 40.91 15.96
C ILE A 432 -18.28 39.88 16.72
N GLY A 433 -17.66 38.91 17.40
CA GLY A 433 -18.35 37.84 18.11
C GLY A 433 -18.72 36.65 17.23
N GLU A 434 -18.18 36.58 16.01
CA GLU A 434 -18.47 35.52 15.03
C GLU A 434 -17.53 34.32 15.22
N GLN A 435 -17.87 33.47 16.20
CA GLN A 435 -17.07 32.28 16.57
C GLN A 435 -17.11 31.18 15.50
N ASP A 436 -18.21 31.06 14.74
CA ASP A 436 -18.34 30.05 13.69
C ASP A 436 -17.40 30.32 12.52
N ALA A 437 -17.26 31.59 12.12
CA ALA A 437 -16.31 32.01 11.09
C ALA A 437 -14.86 31.85 11.56
N LEU A 438 -14.58 32.15 12.84
CA LEU A 438 -13.27 31.88 13.44
C LEU A 438 -12.92 30.40 13.40
N ARG A 439 -13.86 29.51 13.76
CA ARG A 439 -13.67 28.05 13.66
C ARG A 439 -13.32 27.63 12.23
N THR A 440 -14.03 28.15 11.22
CA THR A 440 -13.70 27.88 9.81
C THR A 440 -12.31 28.38 9.42
N PHE A 441 -11.92 29.58 9.87
CA PHE A 441 -10.57 30.10 9.65
C PHE A 441 -9.52 29.17 10.24
N LEU A 442 -9.68 28.74 11.51
CA LEU A 442 -8.75 27.86 12.19
C LEU A 442 -8.66 26.46 11.53
N LEU A 443 -9.79 25.88 11.12
CA LEU A 443 -9.81 24.60 10.40
C LEU A 443 -9.07 24.68 9.05
N ARG A 444 -9.37 25.72 8.26
CA ARG A 444 -8.68 25.94 6.98
C ARG A 444 -7.20 26.27 7.16
N ARG A 445 -6.85 26.91 8.28
CA ARG A 445 -5.46 27.16 8.63
C ARG A 445 -4.74 25.87 8.98
N LEU A 446 -5.41 24.97 9.72
CA LEU A 446 -4.90 23.65 10.08
C LEU A 446 -4.55 22.82 8.84
N ASP A 447 -5.39 22.86 7.79
CA ASP A 447 -5.15 22.18 6.51
C ASP A 447 -3.86 22.65 5.80
N ASN A 448 -3.46 23.90 6.02
CA ASN A 448 -2.29 24.52 5.38
C ASN A 448 -0.98 24.33 6.18
N LEU A 449 -1.05 23.84 7.41
CA LEU A 449 0.13 23.60 8.26
C LEU A 449 0.79 22.26 7.91
N THR A 450 2.13 22.23 7.95
CA THR A 450 2.89 20.99 7.73
C THR A 450 3.09 20.23 9.05
N LYS A 451 3.39 18.93 8.96
CA LYS A 451 3.60 18.06 10.13
C LYS A 451 4.76 18.48 11.05
N ASP A 452 5.59 19.41 10.60
CA ASP A 452 6.73 19.94 11.35
C ASP A 452 6.27 20.91 12.46
N ASP A 453 5.13 21.59 12.26
CA ASP A 453 4.58 22.59 13.18
C ASP A 453 3.71 21.96 14.30
N ARG A 454 4.14 20.83 14.87
CA ARG A 454 3.33 20.04 15.83
C ARG A 454 2.74 20.86 16.97
N MET A 455 3.50 21.80 17.53
CA MET A 455 3.02 22.66 18.62
C MET A 455 1.88 23.58 18.18
N GLN A 456 2.00 24.21 16.99
CA GLN A 456 0.98 25.09 16.46
C GLN A 456 -0.29 24.31 16.12
N ILE A 457 -0.14 23.14 15.49
CA ILE A 457 -1.26 22.25 15.18
C ILE A 457 -1.95 21.83 16.49
N THR A 458 -1.21 21.44 17.53
CA THR A 458 -1.79 21.06 18.82
C THR A 458 -2.57 22.20 19.47
N MET A 459 -2.02 23.42 19.49
CA MET A 459 -2.68 24.59 20.07
C MET A 459 -3.95 24.97 19.29
N ILE A 460 -3.87 25.03 17.96
CA ILE A 460 -5.02 25.33 17.10
C ILE A 460 -6.09 24.24 17.22
N SER A 461 -5.71 22.96 17.21
CA SER A 461 -6.65 21.84 17.38
C SER A 461 -7.32 21.86 18.76
N THR A 462 -6.59 22.23 19.82
CA THR A 462 -7.17 22.39 21.17
C THR A 462 -8.17 23.54 21.20
N TRP A 463 -7.84 24.68 20.57
CA TRP A 463 -8.75 25.82 20.49
C TRP A 463 -10.00 25.50 19.65
N VAL A 464 -9.83 24.81 18.51
CA VAL A 464 -10.94 24.34 17.69
C VAL A 464 -11.83 23.38 18.47
N THR A 465 -11.26 22.50 19.30
CA THR A 465 -12.03 21.61 20.19
C THR A 465 -12.90 22.40 21.14
N GLU A 466 -12.36 23.45 21.76
CA GLU A 466 -13.11 24.34 22.64
C GLU A 466 -14.23 25.08 21.89
N LEU A 467 -13.97 25.57 20.68
CA LEU A 467 -14.99 26.23 19.84
C LEU A 467 -16.12 25.27 19.42
N TYR A 468 -15.82 24.01 19.12
CA TYR A 468 -16.85 22.99 18.87
C TYR A 468 -17.69 22.75 20.13
N LEU A 469 -17.07 22.62 21.30
CA LEU A 469 -17.79 22.39 22.56
C LEU A 469 -18.68 23.59 22.92
N ASP A 470 -18.18 24.82 22.77
CA ASP A 470 -18.98 26.04 22.96
C ASP A 470 -20.17 26.09 22.00
N LYS A 471 -19.94 25.83 20.70
CA LYS A 471 -21.02 25.80 19.69
C LYS A 471 -22.09 24.77 20.03
N ILE A 472 -21.69 23.56 20.42
CA ILE A 472 -22.66 22.52 20.76
C ILE A 472 -23.45 22.91 22.02
N ASN A 473 -22.81 23.52 23.03
CA ASN A 473 -23.51 23.98 24.22
C ASN A 473 -24.47 25.14 23.94
N ARG A 474 -24.11 26.08 23.06
CA ARG A 474 -25.03 27.15 22.61
C ARG A 474 -26.28 26.56 21.97
N LEU A 475 -26.12 25.58 21.07
CA LEU A 475 -27.25 24.90 20.43
C LEU A 475 -28.17 24.19 21.45
N LEU A 476 -27.60 23.57 22.50
CA LEU A 476 -28.39 22.95 23.58
C LEU A 476 -29.14 23.95 24.47
N LEU A 477 -28.52 25.12 24.73
CA LEU A 477 -29.15 26.19 25.51
C LEU A 477 -30.27 26.89 24.71
N GLU A 478 -30.10 27.02 23.40
CA GLU A 478 -31.12 27.54 22.48
C GLU A 478 -32.34 26.60 22.40
N ASP A 479 -32.14 25.28 22.37
CA ASP A 479 -33.23 24.29 22.45
C ASP A 479 -34.03 24.35 23.76
N SER A 480 -33.38 24.73 24.87
CA SER A 480 -34.01 24.79 26.20
C SER A 480 -34.86 26.06 26.42
N THR A 481 -34.65 27.12 25.63
CA THR A 481 -35.36 28.40 25.75
C THR A 481 -36.52 28.57 24.77
N GLY A 482 -36.75 27.58 23.89
CA GLY A 482 -37.87 27.51 22.96
C GLY A 482 -39.21 27.20 23.63
N THR A 483 -39.86 28.21 24.21
CA THR A 483 -41.24 28.15 24.69
C THR A 483 -42.22 27.74 23.58
N THR A 484 -42.85 26.56 23.70
CA THR A 484 -44.24 26.25 23.30
C THR A 484 -44.76 26.74 21.93
N THR A 485 -44.11 26.39 20.81
CA THR A 485 -44.78 26.39 19.49
C THR A 485 -44.42 25.13 18.70
N ASN A 486 -45.37 24.19 18.64
CA ASN A 486 -45.26 22.84 18.08
C ASN A 486 -45.15 22.77 16.54
N SER A 487 -44.16 23.40 15.90
CA SER A 487 -43.96 23.16 14.45
C SER A 487 -42.55 23.37 13.86
N VAL A 488 -41.48 23.53 14.65
CA VAL A 488 -40.10 23.72 14.10
C VAL A 488 -39.02 22.89 14.81
N ALA A 489 -39.39 21.89 15.62
CA ALA A 489 -38.44 21.14 16.44
C ALA A 489 -37.52 20.15 15.68
N GLU A 490 -37.80 19.83 14.41
CA GLU A 490 -36.98 18.86 13.65
C GLU A 490 -35.69 19.45 13.06
N SER A 491 -35.69 20.71 12.61
CA SER A 491 -34.52 21.32 11.95
C SER A 491 -33.34 21.56 12.90
N ASN A 492 -33.57 22.06 14.12
CA ASN A 492 -32.46 22.35 15.06
C ASN A 492 -31.80 21.08 15.62
N SER A 493 -32.58 19.99 15.80
CA SER A 493 -32.03 18.68 16.16
C SER A 493 -31.10 18.11 15.07
N SER A 494 -31.34 18.47 13.80
CA SER A 494 -30.51 18.06 12.66
C SER A 494 -29.19 18.82 12.60
N GLU A 495 -29.20 20.13 12.88
CA GLU A 495 -27.99 20.96 12.95
C GLU A 495 -27.11 20.55 14.13
N TYR A 496 -27.69 20.36 15.31
CA TYR A 496 -26.99 19.83 16.48
C TYR A 496 -26.28 18.51 16.16
N ARG A 497 -27.00 17.56 15.56
CA ARG A 497 -26.44 16.25 15.21
C ARG A 497 -25.38 16.34 14.12
N SER A 498 -25.53 17.27 13.17
CA SER A 498 -24.52 17.55 12.14
C SER A 498 -23.22 18.06 12.76
N ILE A 499 -23.30 19.03 13.67
CA ILE A 499 -22.11 19.60 14.34
C ILE A 499 -21.44 18.56 15.24
N VAL A 500 -22.22 17.71 15.95
CA VAL A 500 -21.65 16.62 16.75
C VAL A 500 -20.94 15.60 15.85
N ASN A 501 -21.49 15.27 14.69
CA ASN A 501 -20.84 14.37 13.73
C ASN A 501 -19.57 15.00 13.13
N GLU A 502 -19.60 16.29 12.79
CA GLU A 502 -18.43 17.05 12.34
C GLU A 502 -17.34 17.07 13.41
N PHE A 503 -17.72 17.28 14.68
CA PHE A 503 -16.79 17.24 15.81
C PHE A 503 -16.17 15.86 16.01
N ARG A 504 -16.96 14.78 15.91
CA ARG A 504 -16.44 13.41 15.97
C ARG A 504 -15.47 13.10 14.83
N ALA A 505 -15.78 13.54 13.60
CA ALA A 505 -14.86 13.43 12.48
C ALA A 505 -13.55 14.18 12.75
N PHE A 506 -13.64 15.42 13.25
CA PHE A 506 -12.48 16.22 13.63
C PHE A 506 -11.60 15.55 14.72
N LEU A 507 -12.21 14.98 15.76
CA LEU A 507 -11.50 14.25 16.82
C LEU A 507 -10.79 13.00 16.26
N SER A 508 -11.42 12.30 15.31
CA SER A 508 -10.81 11.15 14.61
C SER A 508 -9.60 11.57 13.78
N ASP A 509 -9.72 12.67 13.03
CA ASP A 509 -8.65 13.17 12.15
C ASP A 509 -7.48 13.76 12.97
N SER A 510 -7.78 14.40 14.10
CA SER A 510 -6.80 15.09 14.96
C SER A 510 -6.24 14.20 16.08
N LYS A 511 -6.55 12.90 16.09
CA LYS A 511 -6.21 12.01 17.22
C LYS A 511 -4.73 11.98 17.57
N ASP A 512 -3.83 12.08 16.59
CA ASP A 512 -2.39 11.93 16.82
C ASP A 512 -1.74 13.25 17.29
N VAL A 513 -2.44 14.37 17.11
CA VAL A 513 -1.96 15.72 17.43
C VAL A 513 -2.50 16.18 18.78
N LEU A 514 -3.75 15.86 19.10
CA LEU A 514 -4.39 16.29 20.34
C LEU A 514 -3.72 15.67 21.58
N ASP A 515 -3.43 16.53 22.56
CA ASP A 515 -2.98 16.11 23.89
C ASP A 515 -4.12 15.41 24.62
N GLU A 516 -3.83 14.20 25.10
CA GLU A 516 -4.82 13.31 25.68
C GLU A 516 -5.38 13.85 27.00
N ALA A 517 -4.50 14.27 27.92
CA ALA A 517 -4.90 14.73 29.24
C ALA A 517 -5.70 16.04 29.18
N THR A 518 -5.36 16.95 28.27
CA THR A 518 -6.07 18.22 28.12
C THR A 518 -7.41 18.04 27.41
N THR A 519 -7.46 17.25 26.34
CA THR A 519 -8.71 16.99 25.61
C THR A 519 -9.73 16.28 26.49
N MET A 520 -9.29 15.29 27.28
CA MET A 520 -10.17 14.59 28.24
C MET A 520 -10.71 15.54 29.29
N ARG A 521 -9.86 16.37 29.92
CA ARG A 521 -10.32 17.38 30.90
C ARG A 521 -11.30 18.38 30.31
N LEU A 522 -11.10 18.80 29.05
CA LEU A 522 -12.04 19.68 28.36
C LEU A 522 -13.40 18.97 28.20
N LEU A 523 -13.42 17.76 27.64
CA LEU A 523 -14.66 16.98 27.46
C LEU A 523 -15.40 16.73 28.79
N GLU A 524 -14.66 16.44 29.87
CA GLU A 524 -15.22 16.30 31.23
C GLU A 524 -15.81 17.62 31.75
N SER A 525 -15.08 18.72 31.62
CA SER A 525 -15.51 20.04 32.12
C SER A 525 -16.78 20.54 31.45
N TYR A 526 -16.95 20.22 30.16
CA TYR A 526 -18.14 20.54 29.38
C TYR A 526 -19.27 19.48 29.54
N GLY A 527 -19.05 18.42 30.32
CA GLY A 527 -20.07 17.40 30.64
C GLY A 527 -20.40 16.44 29.50
N ARG A 528 -19.49 16.25 28.54
CA ARG A 528 -19.72 15.50 27.30
C ARG A 528 -19.19 14.08 27.37
N VAL A 529 -19.93 13.25 28.10
CA VAL A 529 -19.53 11.86 28.39
C VAL A 529 -19.50 10.99 27.14
N ASP A 530 -20.45 11.14 26.21
CA ASP A 530 -20.49 10.32 24.98
C ASP A 530 -19.29 10.61 24.05
N GLU A 531 -18.94 11.88 23.89
CA GLU A 531 -17.77 12.29 23.09
C GLU A 531 -16.45 11.95 23.80
N LEU A 532 -16.42 11.98 25.14
CA LEU A 532 -15.29 11.51 25.94
C LEU A 532 -15.03 10.03 25.71
N VAL A 533 -16.08 9.20 25.75
CA VAL A 533 -15.98 7.76 25.49
C VAL A 533 -15.55 7.50 24.05
N TYR A 534 -16.04 8.29 23.10
CA TYR A 534 -15.60 8.23 21.70
C TYR A 534 -14.10 8.55 21.56
N PHE A 535 -13.61 9.64 22.17
CA PHE A 535 -12.20 10.02 22.13
C PHE A 535 -11.30 9.02 22.87
N ALA A 536 -11.72 8.52 24.03
CA ALA A 536 -11.04 7.46 24.77
C ALA A 536 -10.92 6.17 23.93
N GLY A 537 -11.96 5.83 23.16
CA GLY A 537 -11.93 4.72 22.20
C GLY A 537 -10.93 4.93 21.06
N LEU A 538 -10.74 6.16 20.58
CA LEU A 538 -9.75 6.49 19.54
C LEU A 538 -8.30 6.44 20.04
N LYS A 539 -8.07 6.86 21.30
CA LYS A 539 -6.78 6.79 21.99
C LYS A 539 -6.47 5.42 22.59
N GLU A 540 -7.35 4.44 22.40
CA GLU A 540 -7.21 3.08 22.93
C GLU A 540 -7.23 2.99 24.48
N GLN A 541 -7.82 3.99 25.15
CA GLN A 541 -8.09 3.95 26.60
C GLN A 541 -9.34 3.10 26.90
N TYR A 542 -9.23 1.79 26.65
CA TYR A 542 -10.36 0.86 26.79
C TYR A 542 -10.90 0.75 28.22
N GLU A 543 -10.10 1.06 29.24
CA GLU A 543 -10.53 1.02 30.65
C GLU A 543 -11.69 1.99 30.92
N ILE A 544 -11.58 3.24 30.46
CA ILE A 544 -12.59 4.27 30.66
C ILE A 544 -13.86 3.91 29.89
N VAL A 545 -13.70 3.43 28.65
CA VAL A 545 -14.80 3.02 27.77
C VAL A 545 -15.59 1.87 28.39
N VAL A 546 -14.92 0.83 28.86
CA VAL A 546 -15.56 -0.35 29.47
C VAL A 546 -16.22 0.01 30.79
N HIS A 547 -15.57 0.80 31.63
CA HIS A 547 -16.14 1.27 32.89
C HIS A 547 -17.43 2.08 32.66
N HIS A 548 -17.46 2.94 31.64
CA HIS A 548 -18.65 3.70 31.28
C HIS A 548 -19.83 2.81 30.85
N TYR A 549 -19.59 1.84 29.95
CA TYR A 549 -20.65 0.92 29.52
C TYR A 549 -21.17 0.03 30.66
N ILE A 550 -20.30 -0.38 31.60
CA ILE A 550 -20.68 -1.10 32.81
C ILE A 550 -21.59 -0.23 33.70
N GLN A 551 -21.27 1.05 33.88
CA GLN A 551 -22.12 1.99 34.65
C GLN A 551 -23.50 2.21 34.00
N GLN A 552 -23.58 2.21 32.67
CA GLN A 552 -24.85 2.30 31.95
C GLN A 552 -25.64 0.97 31.93
N GLY A 553 -25.04 -0.13 32.40
CA GLY A 553 -25.65 -1.46 32.37
C GLY A 553 -25.61 -2.13 30.99
N GLU A 554 -24.86 -1.59 30.02
CA GLU A 554 -24.76 -2.13 28.67
C GLU A 554 -23.60 -3.14 28.55
N ALA A 555 -23.79 -4.33 29.13
CA ALA A 555 -22.78 -5.40 29.12
C ALA A 555 -22.32 -5.78 27.70
N ARG A 556 -23.25 -5.84 26.75
CA ARG A 556 -22.98 -6.16 25.35
C ARG A 556 -21.92 -5.27 24.70
N LYS A 557 -22.09 -3.95 24.80
CA LYS A 557 -21.16 -2.99 24.18
C LYS A 557 -19.80 -3.01 24.88
N ALA A 558 -19.78 -3.21 26.20
CA ALA A 558 -18.55 -3.42 26.95
C ALA A 558 -17.78 -4.66 26.46
N LEU A 559 -18.47 -5.78 26.25
CA LEU A 559 -17.89 -7.02 25.73
C LEU A 559 -17.40 -6.88 24.28
N GLU A 560 -18.15 -6.19 23.41
CA GLU A 560 -17.70 -5.89 22.04
C GLU A 560 -16.40 -5.09 22.01
N VAL A 561 -16.22 -4.16 22.95
CA VAL A 561 -14.94 -3.42 23.10
C VAL A 561 -13.83 -4.36 23.57
N LEU A 562 -14.09 -5.20 24.59
CA LEU A 562 -13.11 -6.15 25.14
C LEU A 562 -12.69 -7.27 24.16
N GLN A 563 -13.53 -7.62 23.18
CA GLN A 563 -13.22 -8.62 22.15
C GLN A 563 -12.23 -8.13 21.08
N ARG A 564 -11.93 -6.82 21.02
CA ARG A 564 -11.02 -6.25 20.03
C ARG A 564 -9.58 -6.74 20.24
N ARG A 565 -8.83 -6.89 19.15
CA ARG A 565 -7.45 -7.44 19.17
C ARG A 565 -6.45 -6.59 19.96
N ASN A 566 -6.70 -5.28 20.08
CA ASN A 566 -5.76 -4.32 20.68
C ASN A 566 -5.94 -4.18 22.21
N VAL A 567 -6.90 -4.89 22.82
CA VAL A 567 -7.22 -4.74 24.24
C VAL A 567 -6.36 -5.71 25.07
N PRO A 568 -5.68 -5.22 26.13
CA PRO A 568 -4.99 -6.07 27.09
C PRO A 568 -5.93 -7.07 27.76
N VAL A 569 -5.51 -8.33 27.81
CA VAL A 569 -6.28 -9.42 28.46
C VAL A 569 -6.49 -9.15 29.96
N ASP A 570 -5.63 -8.35 30.58
CA ASP A 570 -5.73 -7.94 31.98
C ASP A 570 -7.00 -7.14 32.30
N LEU A 571 -7.51 -6.34 31.35
CA LEU A 571 -8.76 -5.62 31.51
C LEU A 571 -9.96 -6.57 31.59
N VAL A 572 -9.92 -7.67 30.83
CA VAL A 572 -10.96 -8.71 30.90
C VAL A 572 -11.02 -9.31 32.30
N TYR A 573 -9.87 -9.61 32.93
CA TYR A 573 -9.86 -10.14 34.29
C TYR A 573 -10.33 -9.11 35.33
N LYS A 574 -9.99 -7.82 35.15
CA LYS A 574 -10.40 -6.75 36.06
C LYS A 574 -11.92 -6.54 36.07
N PHE A 575 -12.54 -6.51 34.89
CA PHE A 575 -13.97 -6.26 34.74
C PHE A 575 -14.83 -7.54 34.73
N ALA A 576 -14.23 -8.73 34.68
CA ALA A 576 -14.94 -10.02 34.71
C ALA A 576 -15.94 -10.15 35.88
N PRO A 577 -15.63 -9.77 37.14
CA PRO A 577 -16.57 -9.86 38.24
C PRO A 577 -17.80 -8.96 38.08
N ASP A 578 -17.66 -7.80 37.46
CA ASP A 578 -18.77 -6.85 37.29
C ASP A 578 -19.63 -7.22 36.07
N LEU A 579 -18.99 -7.71 35.00
CA LEU A 579 -19.67 -8.16 33.78
C LEU A 579 -20.52 -9.41 34.00
N ILE A 580 -20.01 -10.41 34.73
CA ILE A 580 -20.77 -11.63 35.01
C ILE A 580 -21.99 -11.37 35.91
N MET A 581 -21.91 -10.35 36.78
CA MET A 581 -23.04 -9.93 37.63
C MET A 581 -24.09 -9.11 36.86
N LEU A 582 -23.70 -8.44 35.79
CA LEU A 582 -24.60 -7.69 34.91
C LEU A 582 -25.33 -8.61 33.92
N ASP A 583 -24.58 -9.43 33.18
CA ASP A 583 -25.11 -10.41 32.23
C ASP A 583 -24.18 -11.63 32.13
N ALA A 584 -24.58 -12.73 32.78
CA ALA A 584 -23.80 -13.95 32.81
C ALA A 584 -23.79 -14.68 31.46
N TYR A 585 -24.86 -14.60 30.67
CA TYR A 585 -24.98 -15.34 29.41
C TYR A 585 -24.05 -14.74 28.35
N GLU A 586 -24.16 -13.43 28.10
CA GLU A 586 -23.32 -12.76 27.09
C GLU A 586 -21.84 -12.78 27.49
N THR A 587 -21.54 -12.64 28.79
CA THR A 587 -20.16 -12.68 29.31
C THR A 587 -19.52 -14.04 29.11
N VAL A 588 -20.23 -15.13 29.43
CA VAL A 588 -19.73 -16.50 29.24
C VAL A 588 -19.55 -16.84 27.77
N GLU A 589 -20.51 -16.51 26.91
CA GLU A 589 -20.36 -16.70 25.45
C GLU A 589 -19.15 -15.95 24.91
N SER A 590 -18.91 -14.72 25.37
CA SER A 590 -17.71 -13.95 25.02
C SER A 590 -16.41 -14.66 25.47
N TRP A 591 -16.39 -15.25 26.67
CA TRP A 591 -15.24 -16.04 27.12
C TRP A 591 -15.05 -17.31 26.28
N MET A 592 -16.13 -17.99 25.89
CA MET A 592 -16.08 -19.18 25.01
C MET A 592 -15.54 -18.83 23.62
N MET A 593 -15.92 -17.67 23.06
CA MET A 593 -15.38 -17.20 21.78
C MET A 593 -13.88 -16.86 21.84
N ALA A 594 -13.39 -16.38 22.99
CA ALA A 594 -11.98 -16.03 23.18
C ALA A 594 -11.03 -17.25 23.29
N ARG A 595 -11.58 -18.47 23.44
CA ARG A 595 -10.91 -19.79 23.46
C ARG A 595 -9.56 -19.81 24.18
N ASN A 596 -8.46 -19.65 23.44
CA ASN A 596 -7.09 -19.87 23.92
C ASN A 596 -6.41 -18.60 24.49
N LYS A 597 -7.09 -17.44 24.49
CA LYS A 597 -6.51 -16.18 24.98
C LYS A 597 -6.66 -15.96 26.48
N LEU A 598 -7.68 -16.58 27.09
CA LEU A 598 -7.99 -16.42 28.50
C LEU A 598 -7.45 -17.60 29.29
N ASN A 599 -6.87 -17.31 30.47
CA ASN A 599 -6.52 -18.32 31.45
C ASN A 599 -7.73 -18.52 32.37
N PRO A 600 -8.40 -19.69 32.33
CA PRO A 600 -9.58 -19.95 33.15
C PRO A 600 -9.31 -19.82 34.65
N GLY A 601 -8.08 -20.10 35.12
CA GLY A 601 -7.69 -19.98 36.52
C GLY A 601 -7.82 -18.55 37.08
N LYS A 602 -7.56 -17.52 36.26
CA LYS A 602 -7.72 -16.11 36.67
C LYS A 602 -9.18 -15.64 36.71
N LEU A 603 -10.09 -16.39 36.10
CA LEU A 603 -11.54 -16.10 36.11
C LEU A 603 -12.27 -16.78 37.27
N ILE A 604 -11.61 -17.72 37.98
CA ILE A 604 -12.18 -18.42 39.15
C ILE A 604 -12.73 -17.44 40.20
N PRO A 605 -12.04 -16.33 40.58
CA PRO A 605 -12.59 -15.39 41.56
C PRO A 605 -13.91 -14.74 41.11
N ALA A 606 -14.05 -14.41 39.82
CA ALA A 606 -15.27 -13.85 39.26
C ALA A 606 -16.42 -14.87 39.28
N MET A 607 -16.13 -16.11 38.86
CA MET A 607 -17.10 -17.21 38.88
C MET A 607 -17.51 -17.59 40.29
N MET A 608 -16.57 -17.60 41.25
CA MET A 608 -16.87 -17.89 42.66
C MET A 608 -17.75 -16.80 43.29
N ARG A 609 -17.51 -15.52 42.98
CA ARG A 609 -18.35 -14.42 43.44
C ARG A 609 -19.80 -14.62 42.96
N TYR A 610 -19.96 -14.92 41.67
CA TYR A 610 -21.26 -15.24 41.08
C TYR A 610 -21.89 -16.48 41.74
N VAL A 611 -21.18 -17.60 41.87
CA VAL A 611 -21.72 -18.83 42.48
C VAL A 611 -22.09 -18.68 43.97
N SER A 612 -21.47 -17.72 44.68
CA SER A 612 -21.71 -17.51 46.11
C SER A 612 -23.01 -16.75 46.39
N GLU A 613 -23.52 -15.99 45.43
CA GLU A 613 -24.79 -15.27 45.58
C GLU A 613 -26.00 -16.14 45.16
N PRO A 614 -27.17 -15.97 45.77
CA PRO A 614 -28.36 -16.75 45.46
C PRO A 614 -28.97 -16.32 44.12
N HIS A 615 -28.68 -17.07 43.07
CA HIS A 615 -29.15 -16.83 41.70
C HIS A 615 -30.41 -17.65 41.36
N ALA A 616 -31.14 -17.23 40.32
CA ALA A 616 -32.27 -18.00 39.82
C ALA A 616 -31.80 -19.39 39.33
N LYS A 617 -32.64 -20.42 39.43
CA LYS A 617 -32.27 -21.83 39.22
C LYS A 617 -31.59 -22.18 37.88
N ASN A 618 -31.55 -21.26 36.90
CA ASN A 618 -30.95 -21.47 35.58
C ASN A 618 -29.64 -20.68 35.34
N GLU A 619 -29.30 -19.73 36.21
CA GLU A 619 -28.18 -18.80 36.02
C GLU A 619 -26.82 -19.41 36.36
N THR A 620 -26.79 -20.38 37.28
CA THR A 620 -25.58 -21.13 37.65
C THR A 620 -25.12 -22.09 36.55
N HIS A 621 -25.99 -22.43 35.60
CA HIS A 621 -25.68 -23.32 34.48
C HIS A 621 -24.70 -22.70 33.48
N GLU A 622 -24.66 -21.37 33.33
CA GLU A 622 -23.74 -20.73 32.38
C GLU A 622 -22.28 -20.84 32.82
N VAL A 623 -22.00 -20.71 34.12
CA VAL A 623 -20.64 -20.97 34.65
C VAL A 623 -20.25 -22.44 34.45
N ILE A 624 -21.19 -23.37 34.63
CA ILE A 624 -20.96 -24.81 34.37
C ILE A 624 -20.67 -25.04 32.89
N LYS A 625 -21.44 -24.42 31.99
CA LYS A 625 -21.24 -24.50 30.54
C LYS A 625 -19.85 -24.01 30.14
N TYR A 626 -19.38 -22.90 30.72
CA TYR A 626 -18.02 -22.41 30.50
C TYR A 626 -16.96 -23.38 31.01
N LEU A 627 -17.12 -23.91 32.22
CA LEU A 627 -16.16 -24.86 32.81
C LEU A 627 -16.13 -26.18 32.02
N GLU A 628 -17.28 -26.66 31.55
CA GLU A 628 -17.37 -27.81 30.63
C GLU A 628 -16.64 -27.54 29.32
N PHE A 629 -16.80 -26.35 28.74
CA PHE A 629 -16.05 -25.92 27.56
C PHE A 629 -14.54 -25.90 27.83
N CYS A 630 -14.11 -25.37 28.98
CA CYS A 630 -12.70 -25.36 29.38
C CYS A 630 -12.11 -26.77 29.52
N VAL A 631 -12.90 -27.72 29.99
CA VAL A 631 -12.44 -29.09 30.23
C VAL A 631 -12.49 -29.93 28.94
N LYS A 632 -13.60 -29.87 28.18
CA LYS A 632 -13.83 -30.72 26.99
C LYS A 632 -13.16 -30.17 25.71
N ASP A 633 -13.29 -28.87 25.46
CA ASP A 633 -12.88 -28.26 24.19
C ASP A 633 -11.49 -27.61 24.27
N LEU A 634 -11.13 -27.02 25.43
CA LEU A 634 -9.82 -26.40 25.65
C LEU A 634 -8.78 -27.38 26.22
N ASN A 635 -9.18 -28.58 26.68
CA ASN A 635 -8.32 -29.56 27.37
C ASN A 635 -7.44 -28.89 28.45
N ASN A 636 -8.04 -27.98 29.24
CA ASN A 636 -7.30 -27.32 30.31
C ASN A 636 -6.91 -28.35 31.39
N GLU A 637 -5.72 -28.23 31.95
CA GLU A 637 -5.14 -29.16 32.95
C GLU A 637 -5.12 -28.56 34.37
N ASP A 638 -5.63 -27.32 34.53
CA ASP A 638 -5.62 -26.61 35.82
C ASP A 638 -6.49 -27.32 36.89
N PRO A 639 -5.92 -27.73 38.03
CA PRO A 639 -6.67 -28.35 39.12
C PRO A 639 -7.75 -27.46 39.73
N GLY A 640 -7.56 -26.14 39.74
CA GLY A 640 -8.54 -25.21 40.28
C GLY A 640 -9.87 -25.24 39.51
N VAL A 641 -9.78 -25.35 38.18
CA VAL A 641 -10.94 -25.38 37.27
C VAL A 641 -11.72 -26.68 37.44
N HIS A 642 -11.02 -27.82 37.50
CA HIS A 642 -11.65 -29.12 37.73
C HIS A 642 -12.26 -29.24 39.13
N ASN A 643 -11.57 -28.73 40.15
CA ASN A 643 -12.09 -28.70 41.52
C ASN A 643 -13.33 -27.81 41.65
N LEU A 644 -13.38 -26.67 40.94
CA LEU A 644 -14.55 -25.80 40.90
C LEU A 644 -15.73 -26.47 40.19
N LEU A 645 -15.49 -27.08 39.02
CA LEU A 645 -16.51 -27.81 38.27
C LEU A 645 -17.07 -28.99 39.09
N LEU A 646 -16.20 -29.75 39.74
CA LEU A 646 -16.58 -30.81 40.67
C LEU A 646 -17.43 -30.27 41.84
N SER A 647 -17.06 -29.10 42.37
CA SER A 647 -17.83 -28.45 43.44
C SER A 647 -19.25 -28.04 43.02
N LEU A 648 -19.42 -27.65 41.76
CA LEU A 648 -20.73 -27.32 41.20
C LEU A 648 -21.54 -28.57 40.90
N TYR A 649 -20.92 -29.64 40.39
CA TYR A 649 -21.61 -30.92 40.16
C TYR A 649 -22.02 -31.62 41.45
N ALA A 650 -21.20 -31.60 42.50
CA ALA A 650 -21.55 -32.22 43.78
C ALA A 650 -22.79 -31.57 44.43
N LYS A 651 -23.02 -30.28 44.16
CA LYS A 651 -24.20 -29.54 44.62
C LYS A 651 -25.48 -29.83 43.82
N LYS A 652 -25.40 -30.39 42.61
CA LYS A 652 -26.60 -30.74 41.82
C LYS A 652 -27.23 -32.04 42.33
N GLU A 653 -28.55 -32.15 42.28
CA GLU A 653 -29.27 -33.37 42.71
C GLU A 653 -28.96 -34.61 41.85
N ASP A 654 -28.65 -34.44 40.56
CA ASP A 654 -28.34 -35.52 39.62
C ASP A 654 -26.86 -35.92 39.63
N GLU A 655 -26.56 -37.17 39.99
CA GLU A 655 -25.20 -37.74 40.03
C GLU A 655 -24.66 -38.10 38.64
N SER A 656 -25.49 -38.12 37.60
CA SER A 656 -25.12 -38.63 36.27
C SER A 656 -24.02 -37.79 35.60
N GLN A 657 -24.11 -36.46 35.70
CA GLN A 657 -23.11 -35.52 35.16
C GLN A 657 -21.78 -35.61 35.91
N LEU A 658 -21.85 -35.83 37.23
CA LEU A 658 -20.69 -36.02 38.09
C LEU A 658 -19.97 -37.34 37.76
N LEU A 659 -20.71 -38.43 37.58
CA LEU A 659 -20.16 -39.74 37.21
C LEU A 659 -19.53 -39.70 35.81
N GLN A 660 -20.20 -39.08 34.83
CA GLN A 660 -19.63 -38.90 33.49
C GLN A 660 -18.34 -38.06 33.53
N PHE A 661 -18.29 -37.01 34.36
CA PHE A 661 -17.08 -36.22 34.56
C PHE A 661 -15.96 -37.03 35.22
N LEU A 662 -16.26 -37.88 36.20
CA LEU A 662 -15.27 -38.76 36.84
C LEU A 662 -14.75 -39.84 35.87
N ASP A 663 -15.61 -40.38 35.01
CA ASP A 663 -15.24 -41.44 34.05
C ASP A 663 -14.49 -40.93 32.82
N THR A 664 -14.66 -39.65 32.47
CA THR A 664 -14.00 -39.07 31.30
C THR A 664 -12.54 -38.74 31.63
N LYS A 665 -11.62 -39.35 30.88
CA LYS A 665 -10.19 -39.00 30.93
C LYS A 665 -9.99 -37.69 30.17
N PHE A 666 -9.73 -36.61 30.89
CA PHE A 666 -9.37 -35.31 30.30
C PHE A 666 -7.85 -35.22 30.15
N GLY A 667 -7.37 -34.60 29.08
CA GLY A 667 -5.93 -34.41 28.81
C GLY A 667 -5.46 -34.95 27.46
N LYS A 668 -4.36 -34.38 26.94
CA LYS A 668 -3.65 -34.96 25.79
C LYS A 668 -2.96 -36.21 26.30
N GLY A 669 -3.25 -37.37 25.71
CA GLY A 669 -2.70 -38.68 26.10
C GLY A 669 -1.18 -38.72 26.14
N GLN A 670 -0.60 -38.22 27.23
CA GLN A 670 0.75 -38.51 27.64
C GLN A 670 0.68 -39.80 28.44
N THR A 671 1.49 -40.77 28.02
CA THR A 671 1.60 -42.10 28.66
C THR A 671 2.10 -42.05 30.11
N ASN A 672 2.50 -40.87 30.61
CA ASN A 672 3.01 -40.62 31.97
C ASN A 672 2.45 -39.32 32.62
N GLY A 673 1.30 -38.79 32.18
CA GLY A 673 0.65 -37.64 32.83
C GLY A 673 -0.15 -38.04 34.08
N PRO A 674 -0.49 -37.10 35.00
CA PRO A 674 -1.40 -37.40 36.10
C PRO A 674 -2.74 -37.89 35.55
N GLU A 675 -3.21 -39.05 36.04
CA GLU A 675 -4.41 -39.71 35.53
C GLU A 675 -5.68 -38.87 35.71
N PHE A 676 -5.63 -37.88 36.64
CA PHE A 676 -6.69 -36.93 36.95
C PHE A 676 -6.11 -35.56 37.30
N PHE A 677 -6.78 -34.48 36.86
CA PHE A 677 -6.35 -33.10 37.13
C PHE A 677 -7.04 -32.47 38.36
N TYR A 678 -7.99 -33.13 39.02
CA TYR A 678 -8.59 -32.66 40.29
C TYR A 678 -7.92 -33.29 41.51
N ASP A 679 -8.07 -32.69 42.69
CA ASP A 679 -7.56 -33.29 43.95
C ASP A 679 -8.54 -34.37 44.46
N PRO A 680 -8.16 -35.66 44.47
CA PRO A 680 -9.04 -36.75 44.91
C PRO A 680 -9.46 -36.62 46.38
N LYS A 681 -8.61 -36.05 47.24
CA LYS A 681 -8.93 -35.87 48.68
C LYS A 681 -9.96 -34.77 48.89
N TYR A 682 -9.86 -33.69 48.12
CA TYR A 682 -10.84 -32.61 48.11
C TYR A 682 -12.18 -33.10 47.56
N ALA A 683 -12.14 -33.82 46.44
CA ALA A 683 -13.29 -34.45 45.80
C ALA A 683 -14.04 -35.37 46.77
N LEU A 684 -13.32 -36.26 47.46
CA LEU A 684 -13.88 -37.19 48.43
C LEU A 684 -14.57 -36.48 49.59
N ARG A 685 -13.93 -35.45 50.17
CA ARG A 685 -14.49 -34.68 51.29
C ARG A 685 -15.82 -34.05 50.92
N LEU A 686 -15.89 -33.46 49.73
CA LEU A 686 -17.06 -32.77 49.23
C LEU A 686 -18.18 -33.76 48.88
N CYS A 687 -17.88 -34.84 48.17
CA CYS A 687 -18.86 -35.88 47.86
C CYS A 687 -19.41 -36.56 49.12
N LEU A 688 -18.60 -36.74 50.17
CA LEU A 688 -19.06 -37.23 51.48
C LEU A 688 -19.96 -36.22 52.20
N GLN A 689 -19.63 -34.92 52.13
CA GLN A 689 -20.44 -33.85 52.72
C GLN A 689 -21.83 -33.76 52.08
N GLU A 690 -21.90 -33.90 50.74
CA GLU A 690 -23.14 -33.88 49.95
C GLU A 690 -23.80 -35.27 49.80
N LYS A 691 -23.30 -36.30 50.50
CA LYS A 691 -23.83 -37.69 50.52
C LYS A 691 -23.88 -38.39 49.14
N ARG A 692 -22.95 -38.10 48.24
CA ARG A 692 -22.83 -38.70 46.89
C ARG A 692 -22.06 -40.01 46.91
N MET A 693 -22.73 -41.07 47.37
CA MET A 693 -22.06 -42.32 47.72
C MET A 693 -21.48 -43.07 46.50
N ARG A 694 -22.14 -43.05 45.34
CA ARG A 694 -21.63 -43.70 44.11
C ARG A 694 -20.36 -43.04 43.59
N ALA A 695 -20.35 -41.70 43.56
CA ALA A 695 -19.16 -40.92 43.21
C ALA A 695 -18.00 -41.16 44.19
N CYS A 696 -18.29 -41.31 45.49
CA CYS A 696 -17.27 -41.65 46.49
C CYS A 696 -16.62 -43.03 46.22
N VAL A 697 -17.41 -44.06 45.88
CA VAL A 697 -16.85 -45.38 45.52
C VAL A 697 -15.92 -45.26 44.31
N ARG A 698 -16.34 -44.51 43.29
CA ARG A 698 -15.55 -44.31 42.08
C ARG A 698 -14.23 -43.57 42.36
N ILE A 699 -14.25 -42.54 43.19
CA ILE A 699 -13.04 -41.81 43.61
C ILE A 699 -12.12 -42.73 44.43
N TYR A 700 -12.67 -43.54 45.35
CA TYR A 700 -11.87 -44.52 46.12
C TYR A 700 -11.19 -45.56 45.22
N SER A 701 -11.91 -46.03 44.20
CA SER A 701 -11.38 -46.92 43.16
C SER A 701 -10.20 -46.29 42.38
N MET A 702 -10.33 -45.01 42.01
CA MET A 702 -9.26 -44.26 41.34
C MET A 702 -8.04 -43.99 42.23
N MET A 703 -8.23 -43.89 43.55
CA MET A 703 -7.13 -43.73 44.51
C MET A 703 -6.39 -45.05 44.82
N SER A 704 -6.73 -46.14 44.12
CA SER A 704 -6.26 -47.51 44.40
C SER A 704 -6.58 -48.01 45.81
N MET A 705 -7.52 -47.35 46.49
CA MET A 705 -8.02 -47.71 47.83
C MET A 705 -9.22 -48.64 47.68
N HIS A 706 -8.98 -49.79 47.05
CA HIS A 706 -10.02 -50.74 46.68
C HIS A 706 -10.71 -51.36 47.91
N GLU A 707 -10.02 -51.46 49.05
CA GLU A 707 -10.62 -51.97 50.30
C GLU A 707 -11.70 -51.03 50.86
N GLU A 708 -11.43 -49.72 50.89
CA GLU A 708 -12.41 -48.70 51.28
C GLU A 708 -13.50 -48.55 50.22
N ALA A 709 -13.14 -48.64 48.93
CA ALA A 709 -14.09 -48.61 47.82
C ALA A 709 -15.14 -49.72 47.95
N VAL A 710 -14.70 -50.97 48.14
CA VAL A 710 -15.59 -52.12 48.31
C VAL A 710 -16.39 -52.00 49.62
N ALA A 711 -15.79 -51.55 50.72
CA ALA A 711 -16.52 -51.34 51.97
C ALA A 711 -17.63 -50.27 51.87
N LEU A 712 -17.43 -49.24 51.05
CA LEU A 712 -18.45 -48.24 50.76
C LEU A 712 -19.46 -48.73 49.72
N ALA A 713 -19.02 -49.48 48.70
CA ALA A 713 -19.85 -50.10 47.68
C ALA A 713 -20.86 -51.08 48.29
N LEU A 714 -20.43 -51.91 49.24
CA LEU A 714 -21.31 -52.85 49.97
C LEU A 714 -22.44 -52.15 50.74
N LYS A 715 -22.31 -50.85 51.05
CA LYS A 715 -23.38 -50.05 51.68
C LYS A 715 -24.37 -49.47 50.66
N VAL A 716 -24.02 -49.44 49.38
CA VAL A 716 -24.80 -48.81 48.29
C VAL A 716 -25.41 -49.88 47.37
N ASP A 717 -24.59 -50.77 46.83
CA ASP A 717 -24.96 -51.76 45.82
C ASP A 717 -23.96 -52.94 45.76
N LEU A 718 -24.46 -54.17 45.83
CA LEU A 718 -23.68 -55.41 45.77
C LEU A 718 -23.03 -55.64 44.40
N GLU A 719 -23.70 -55.24 43.31
CA GLU A 719 -23.17 -55.40 41.95
C GLU A 719 -21.99 -54.47 41.69
N LEU A 720 -22.05 -53.26 42.24
CA LEU A 720 -20.95 -52.30 42.16
C LEU A 720 -19.75 -52.76 43.00
N ALA A 721 -19.98 -53.43 44.13
CA ALA A 721 -18.92 -54.04 44.92
C ALA A 721 -18.23 -55.21 44.18
N LYS A 722 -18.98 -56.04 43.45
CA LYS A 722 -18.43 -57.09 42.57
C LYS A 722 -17.59 -56.48 41.44
N ALA A 723 -18.11 -55.48 40.75
CA ALA A 723 -17.42 -54.81 39.65
C ALA A 723 -16.11 -54.12 40.08
N GLU A 724 -16.06 -53.54 41.29
CA GLU A 724 -14.82 -52.96 41.83
C GLU A 724 -13.80 -54.02 42.28
N ALA A 725 -14.25 -55.20 42.71
CA ALA A 725 -13.36 -56.32 43.05
C ALA A 725 -12.73 -56.96 41.80
N ASP A 726 -13.43 -57.00 40.67
CA ASP A 726 -12.90 -57.53 39.40
C ASP A 726 -11.88 -56.63 38.71
N LYS A 727 -11.97 -55.31 38.91
CA LYS A 727 -11.05 -54.34 38.28
C LYS A 727 -9.58 -54.48 38.72
N VAL A 728 -9.32 -55.15 39.85
CA VAL A 728 -7.96 -55.34 40.37
C VAL A 728 -7.31 -56.54 39.69
N GLU A 729 -6.83 -56.40 38.46
CA GLU A 729 -6.25 -57.51 37.68
C GLU A 729 -4.78 -57.83 38.03
N ASP A 730 -4.00 -56.82 38.44
CA ASP A 730 -2.54 -56.94 38.62
C ASP A 730 -2.12 -57.59 39.95
N ASP A 731 -2.97 -57.55 40.98
CA ASP A 731 -2.67 -58.05 42.33
C ASP A 731 -3.66 -59.17 42.71
N GLU A 732 -3.29 -60.41 42.40
CA GLU A 732 -4.09 -61.60 42.72
C GLU A 732 -4.35 -61.75 44.22
N GLU A 733 -3.42 -61.31 45.09
CA GLU A 733 -3.58 -61.41 46.55
C GLU A 733 -4.60 -60.39 47.07
N LEU A 734 -4.53 -59.15 46.59
CA LEU A 734 -5.50 -58.10 46.93
C LEU A 734 -6.88 -58.43 46.35
N ARG A 735 -6.95 -58.89 45.08
CA ARG A 735 -8.19 -59.36 44.45
C ARG A 735 -8.82 -60.47 45.27
N LYS A 736 -8.03 -61.46 45.69
CA LYS A 736 -8.46 -62.55 46.57
C LYS A 736 -8.99 -62.02 47.91
N LYS A 737 -8.31 -61.06 48.53
CA LYS A 737 -8.74 -60.45 49.81
C LYS A 737 -10.05 -59.65 49.68
N LEU A 738 -10.25 -58.92 48.58
CA LEU A 738 -11.47 -58.17 48.30
C LEU A 738 -12.64 -59.11 48.04
N TRP A 739 -12.44 -60.14 47.20
CA TRP A 739 -13.43 -61.17 46.95
C TRP A 739 -13.77 -61.96 48.22
N LEU A 740 -12.80 -62.22 49.11
CA LEU A 740 -13.06 -62.78 50.44
C LEU A 740 -13.86 -61.83 51.34
N LYS A 741 -13.65 -60.51 51.27
CA LYS A 741 -14.47 -59.51 51.99
C LYS A 741 -15.90 -59.45 51.45
N VAL A 742 -16.08 -59.50 50.13
CA VAL A 742 -17.40 -59.58 49.49
C VAL A 742 -18.09 -60.90 49.85
N ALA A 743 -17.38 -62.04 49.75
CA ALA A 743 -17.87 -63.36 50.13
C ALA A 743 -18.27 -63.41 51.61
N LYS A 744 -17.43 -62.88 52.50
CA LYS A 744 -17.74 -62.76 53.93
C LYS A 744 -19.01 -61.95 54.15
N HIS A 745 -19.19 -60.84 53.44
CA HIS A 745 -20.40 -60.03 53.55
C HIS A 745 -21.66 -60.74 53.03
N VAL A 746 -21.56 -61.44 51.88
CA VAL A 746 -22.65 -62.23 51.29
C VAL A 746 -23.05 -63.39 52.21
N ILE A 747 -22.09 -64.05 52.86
CA ILE A 747 -22.32 -65.19 53.76
C ILE A 747 -22.81 -64.72 55.15
N GLU A 748 -22.32 -63.58 55.67
CA GLU A 748 -22.69 -63.06 57.00
C GLU A 748 -24.01 -62.24 57.01
N GLN A 749 -24.35 -61.50 55.94
CA GLN A 749 -25.56 -60.67 55.91
C GLN A 749 -26.86 -61.47 55.76
N GLU A 750 -26.87 -62.53 54.95
CA GLU A 750 -28.08 -63.33 54.74
C GLU A 750 -28.15 -64.48 55.76
N LYS A 751 -28.87 -64.26 56.86
CA LYS A 751 -29.32 -65.31 57.81
C LYS A 751 -30.40 -66.23 57.19
N GLY A 752 -30.23 -66.61 55.92
CA GLY A 752 -31.10 -67.51 55.16
C GLY A 752 -30.74 -68.99 55.38
N VAL A 753 -31.62 -69.88 54.91
CA VAL A 753 -31.50 -71.35 55.08
C VAL A 753 -30.14 -71.82 54.53
N LYS A 754 -29.36 -72.53 55.37
CA LYS A 754 -27.97 -72.97 55.13
C LYS A 754 -27.69 -73.55 53.72
N ARG A 755 -28.68 -74.15 53.07
CA ARG A 755 -28.58 -74.72 51.70
C ARG A 755 -28.53 -73.67 50.58
N GLU A 756 -29.19 -72.53 50.73
CA GLU A 756 -29.18 -71.46 49.72
C GLU A 756 -27.87 -70.66 49.79
N ASN A 757 -27.33 -70.45 51.00
CA ASN A 757 -26.03 -69.82 51.18
C ASN A 757 -24.90 -70.66 50.57
N ILE A 758 -24.96 -71.99 50.67
CA ILE A 758 -23.99 -72.90 50.03
C ILE A 758 -24.13 -72.85 48.51
N LYS A 759 -25.36 -72.86 47.97
CA LYS A 759 -25.58 -72.77 46.51
C LYS A 759 -25.15 -71.43 45.92
N LYS A 760 -25.50 -70.30 46.56
CA LYS A 760 -25.05 -68.97 46.14
C LYS A 760 -23.53 -68.81 46.30
N ALA A 761 -22.92 -69.43 47.32
CA ALA A 761 -21.46 -69.45 47.47
C ALA A 761 -20.78 -70.31 46.39
N ILE A 762 -21.42 -71.39 45.92
CA ILE A 762 -20.98 -72.20 44.78
C ILE A 762 -21.14 -71.44 43.46
N GLU A 763 -22.25 -70.72 43.26
CA GLU A 763 -22.43 -69.80 42.13
C GLU A 763 -21.37 -68.69 42.16
N PHE A 764 -21.12 -68.08 43.32
CA PHE A 764 -20.09 -67.08 43.54
C PHE A 764 -18.67 -67.61 43.29
N LEU A 765 -18.38 -68.87 43.68
CA LEU A 765 -17.12 -69.58 43.36
C LEU A 765 -16.97 -69.81 41.85
N SER A 766 -18.07 -70.12 41.15
CA SER A 766 -18.06 -70.29 39.70
C SER A 766 -17.90 -68.96 38.94
N GLU A 767 -18.37 -67.84 39.51
CA GLU A 767 -18.16 -66.48 38.97
C GLU A 767 -16.70 -66.02 39.15
N THR A 768 -16.02 -66.45 40.21
CA THR A 768 -14.60 -66.12 40.46
C THR A 768 -13.64 -67.02 39.70
N ASN A 769 -13.59 -66.93 38.35
CA ASN A 769 -12.65 -67.59 37.42
C ASN A 769 -11.37 -68.21 38.05
N ASN A 770 -11.49 -69.34 38.75
CA ASN A 770 -10.43 -70.07 39.48
C ASN A 770 -9.54 -69.27 40.46
N LEU A 771 -9.93 -68.06 40.90
CA LEU A 771 -9.11 -67.26 41.83
C LEU A 771 -9.22 -67.75 43.29
N LEU A 772 -10.43 -68.11 43.71
CA LEU A 772 -10.68 -68.65 45.04
C LEU A 772 -10.72 -70.17 44.95
N LYS A 773 -9.88 -70.84 45.74
CA LYS A 773 -10.00 -72.30 45.91
C LYS A 773 -11.04 -72.59 46.97
N ILE A 774 -11.63 -73.79 46.89
CA ILE A 774 -12.57 -74.28 47.92
C ILE A 774 -11.91 -74.25 49.31
N GLU A 775 -10.59 -74.48 49.38
CA GLU A 775 -9.77 -74.37 50.60
C GLU A 775 -9.87 -73.00 51.28
N ASP A 776 -10.04 -71.92 50.52
CA ASP A 776 -10.06 -70.56 51.04
C ASP A 776 -11.42 -70.16 51.62
N ILE A 777 -12.52 -70.78 51.15
CA ILE A 777 -13.88 -70.47 51.61
C ILE A 777 -14.34 -71.43 52.73
N LEU A 778 -13.80 -72.65 52.77
CA LEU A 778 -14.08 -73.67 53.80
C LEU A 778 -14.00 -73.15 55.25
N PRO A 779 -13.02 -72.31 55.67
CA PRO A 779 -12.93 -71.79 57.03
C PRO A 779 -14.08 -70.86 57.46
N PHE A 780 -14.82 -70.28 56.51
CA PHE A 780 -15.96 -69.40 56.81
C PHE A 780 -17.27 -70.17 57.03
N PHE A 781 -17.26 -71.49 56.79
CA PHE A 781 -18.38 -72.37 57.10
C PHE A 781 -18.16 -73.06 58.47
N PRO A 782 -19.22 -73.25 59.27
CA PRO A 782 -19.11 -73.94 60.56
C PRO A 782 -18.76 -75.43 60.41
N ASP A 783 -17.99 -76.00 61.35
CA ASP A 783 -17.37 -77.35 61.34
C ASP A 783 -18.27 -78.57 61.00
N PHE A 784 -19.59 -78.38 60.86
CA PHE A 784 -20.58 -79.44 60.62
C PHE A 784 -21.20 -79.39 59.21
N VAL A 785 -20.44 -78.97 58.20
CA VAL A 785 -20.86 -79.10 56.79
C VAL A 785 -20.53 -80.50 56.26
N LEU A 786 -21.53 -81.18 55.71
CA LEU A 786 -21.39 -82.52 55.12
C LEU A 786 -20.56 -82.43 53.83
N ILE A 787 -19.42 -83.10 53.79
CA ILE A 787 -18.49 -83.15 52.64
C ILE A 787 -19.17 -83.65 51.35
N ASP A 788 -20.31 -84.35 51.47
CA ASP A 788 -21.09 -84.83 50.32
C ASP A 788 -21.53 -83.69 49.38
N ASP A 789 -21.80 -82.49 49.90
CA ASP A 789 -22.21 -81.34 49.08
C ASP A 789 -21.06 -80.75 48.23
N PHE A 790 -19.79 -81.09 48.53
CA PHE A 790 -18.58 -80.63 47.80
C PHE A 790 -17.90 -81.73 46.97
N LYS A 791 -18.44 -82.96 46.99
CA LYS A 791 -17.80 -84.14 46.40
C LYS A 791 -17.48 -83.99 44.92
N GLU A 792 -18.39 -83.42 44.13
CA GLU A 792 -18.19 -83.26 42.69
C GLU A 792 -17.07 -82.28 42.35
N GLU A 793 -16.98 -81.15 43.07
CA GLU A 793 -15.96 -80.15 42.81
C GLU A 793 -14.59 -80.61 43.32
N ILE A 794 -14.53 -81.35 44.43
CA ILE A 794 -13.29 -82.01 44.89
C ILE A 794 -12.80 -83.01 43.84
N CYS A 795 -13.71 -83.80 43.24
CA CYS A 795 -13.37 -84.73 42.17
C CYS A 795 -12.89 -84.02 40.90
N LYS A 796 -13.39 -82.81 40.62
CA LYS A 796 -12.97 -82.01 39.48
C LYS A 796 -11.57 -81.41 39.72
N SER A 797 -11.33 -80.80 40.87
CA SER A 797 -9.99 -80.29 41.22
C SER A 797 -8.93 -81.42 41.22
N LEU A 798 -9.27 -82.62 41.70
CA LEU A 798 -8.35 -83.78 41.66
C LEU A 798 -8.02 -84.23 40.22
N LYS A 799 -8.99 -84.16 39.29
CA LYS A 799 -8.74 -84.46 37.87
C LYS A 799 -7.85 -83.40 37.23
N ASP A 800 -8.05 -82.14 37.57
CA ASP A 800 -7.23 -81.03 37.08
C ASP A 800 -5.78 -81.17 37.54
N TYR A 801 -5.55 -81.52 38.82
CA TYR A 801 -4.20 -81.84 39.32
C TYR A 801 -3.54 -82.98 38.55
N ASN A 802 -4.28 -84.06 38.23
CA ASN A 802 -3.75 -85.17 37.44
C ASN A 802 -3.40 -84.74 36.01
N SER A 803 -4.23 -83.89 35.39
CA SER A 803 -3.97 -83.37 34.06
C SER A 803 -2.74 -82.44 34.03
N GLN A 804 -2.57 -81.61 35.06
CA GLN A 804 -1.38 -80.74 35.20
C GLN A 804 -0.11 -81.57 35.37
N ILE A 805 -0.17 -82.70 36.08
CA ILE A 805 0.98 -83.61 36.24
C ILE A 805 1.37 -84.26 34.90
N GLU A 806 0.40 -84.69 34.09
CA GLU A 806 0.66 -85.20 32.72
C GLU A 806 1.28 -84.12 31.83
N LEU A 807 0.76 -82.90 31.89
CA LEU A 807 1.25 -81.75 31.13
C LEU A 807 2.68 -81.38 31.52
N LEU A 808 3.00 -81.34 32.82
CA LEU A 808 4.36 -81.11 33.31
C LEU A 808 5.32 -82.23 32.89
N LYS A 809 4.86 -83.47 32.82
CA LYS A 809 5.65 -84.59 32.30
C LYS A 809 5.97 -84.39 30.82
N GLN A 810 4.99 -83.97 30.04
CA GLN A 810 5.16 -83.69 28.62
C GLN A 810 6.11 -82.50 28.39
N GLU A 811 5.99 -81.44 29.19
CA GLU A 811 6.92 -80.31 29.20
C GLU A 811 8.34 -80.72 29.58
N MET A 812 8.50 -81.62 30.55
CA MET A 812 9.81 -82.19 30.90
C MET A 812 10.44 -82.96 29.72
N ASP A 813 9.65 -83.77 29.01
CA ASP A 813 10.14 -84.51 27.84
C ASP A 813 10.51 -83.57 26.68
N ASP A 814 9.72 -82.52 26.44
CA ASP A 814 10.00 -81.50 25.43
C ASP A 814 11.22 -80.64 25.78
N ALA A 815 11.38 -80.25 27.04
CA ALA A 815 12.57 -79.56 27.51
C ALA A 815 13.83 -80.43 27.38
N THR A 816 13.70 -81.74 27.61
CA THR A 816 14.82 -82.70 27.45
C THR A 816 15.21 -82.85 25.97
N ARG A 817 14.22 -82.99 25.07
CA ARG A 817 14.45 -82.98 23.61
C ARG A 817 15.09 -81.68 23.14
N GLY A 818 14.62 -80.54 23.66
CA GLY A 818 15.18 -79.22 23.37
C GLY A 818 16.64 -79.10 23.81
N ALA A 819 16.96 -79.59 25.02
CA ALA A 819 18.34 -79.62 25.51
C ALA A 819 19.25 -80.51 24.66
N ASP A 820 18.77 -81.65 24.16
CA ASP A 820 19.55 -82.52 23.27
C ASP A 820 19.78 -81.91 21.88
N ASN A 821 18.77 -81.23 21.32
CA ASN A 821 18.92 -80.45 20.09
C ASN A 821 19.95 -79.32 20.28
N ILE A 822 19.90 -78.60 21.40
CA ILE A 822 20.88 -77.56 21.71
C ILE A 822 22.29 -78.16 21.85
N ARG A 823 22.45 -79.32 22.49
CA ARG A 823 23.75 -80.01 22.57
C ARG A 823 24.27 -80.40 21.18
N SER A 824 23.38 -80.88 20.30
CA SER A 824 23.70 -81.19 18.90
C SER A 824 24.12 -79.93 18.13
N ASP A 825 23.38 -78.83 18.29
CA ASP A 825 23.69 -77.54 17.67
C ASP A 825 24.99 -76.92 18.19
N ILE A 826 25.28 -77.03 19.49
CA ILE A 826 26.57 -76.65 20.07
C ILE A 826 27.70 -77.49 19.46
N GLY A 827 27.49 -78.80 19.28
CA GLY A 827 28.43 -79.68 18.58
C GLY A 827 28.68 -79.25 17.13
N ALA A 828 27.62 -78.85 16.41
CA ALA A 828 27.70 -78.34 15.04
C ALA A 828 28.34 -76.94 14.96
N LEU A 829 28.08 -76.06 15.92
CA LEU A 829 28.66 -74.71 16.02
C LEU A 829 30.17 -74.77 16.30
N ALA A 830 30.63 -75.73 17.10
CA ALA A 830 32.05 -75.95 17.37
C ALA A 830 32.85 -76.39 16.11
N GLN A 831 32.17 -76.85 15.05
CA GLN A 831 32.78 -77.29 13.79
C GLN A 831 32.68 -76.25 12.66
N ARG A 832 32.10 -75.06 12.89
CA ARG A 832 32.03 -73.99 11.88
C ARG A 832 33.39 -73.28 11.76
N TYR A 833 33.98 -73.33 10.57
CA TYR A 833 35.14 -72.53 10.20
C TYR A 833 34.75 -71.57 9.06
N THR A 834 35.28 -70.35 9.09
CA THR A 834 35.16 -69.39 7.98
C THR A 834 36.50 -69.31 7.27
N VAL A 835 36.52 -69.55 5.96
CA VAL A 835 37.74 -69.46 5.15
C VAL A 835 37.95 -67.99 4.76
N ILE A 836 39.08 -67.42 5.17
CA ILE A 836 39.50 -66.05 4.84
C ILE A 836 40.53 -66.13 3.72
N ASP A 837 40.30 -65.38 2.64
CA ASP A 837 41.26 -65.29 1.53
C ASP A 837 42.45 -64.39 1.92
N ARG A 838 43.64 -64.70 1.39
CA ARG A 838 44.92 -64.04 1.78
C ARG A 838 44.97 -62.57 1.35
N GLU A 839 44.15 -62.19 0.38
CA GLU A 839 43.99 -60.84 -0.16
C GLU A 839 42.84 -60.06 0.51
N GLN A 840 42.15 -60.60 1.53
CA GLN A 840 40.97 -59.92 2.10
C GLN A 840 41.34 -58.61 2.82
N ASP A 841 40.70 -57.52 2.39
CA ASP A 841 40.93 -56.18 2.92
C ASP A 841 40.00 -55.82 4.08
N CYS A 842 40.50 -55.01 5.00
CA CYS A 842 39.69 -54.42 6.05
C CYS A 842 38.73 -53.38 5.47
N GLY A 843 37.44 -53.49 5.79
CA GLY A 843 36.41 -52.59 5.26
C GLY A 843 36.61 -51.09 5.55
N VAL A 844 37.32 -50.74 6.64
CA VAL A 844 37.56 -49.34 7.04
C VAL A 844 38.86 -48.80 6.47
N CYS A 845 40.00 -49.48 6.69
CA CYS A 845 41.31 -48.96 6.29
C CYS A 845 41.83 -49.46 4.94
N ARG A 846 41.08 -50.37 4.27
CA ARG A 846 41.41 -51.00 2.99
C ARG A 846 42.80 -51.65 2.91
N ARG A 847 43.39 -52.00 4.06
CA ARG A 847 44.62 -52.78 4.16
C ARG A 847 44.28 -54.24 4.40
N LYS A 848 45.06 -55.15 3.81
CA LYS A 848 44.92 -56.60 4.00
C LYS A 848 44.94 -56.98 5.48
N ILE A 849 43.94 -57.75 5.90
CA ILE A 849 43.67 -58.05 7.32
C ILE A 849 44.84 -58.79 7.98
N LEU A 850 45.45 -59.71 7.23
CA LEU A 850 46.54 -60.56 7.70
C LEU A 850 47.93 -59.87 7.68
N THR A 851 48.00 -58.56 7.43
CA THR A 851 49.28 -57.82 7.38
C THR A 851 49.71 -57.38 8.78
N VAL A 852 50.91 -57.81 9.19
CA VAL A 852 51.56 -57.39 10.45
C VAL A 852 51.83 -55.89 10.40
N GLY A 853 51.18 -55.11 11.28
CA GLY A 853 51.30 -53.66 11.32
C GLY A 853 52.71 -53.19 11.67
N GLY A 854 53.44 -52.68 10.68
CA GLY A 854 54.59 -51.81 10.88
C GLY A 854 54.14 -50.36 10.88
N LEU A 855 54.13 -49.73 12.06
CA LEU A 855 54.36 -48.30 12.34
C LEU A 855 53.78 -47.99 13.72
N HIS A 856 54.59 -48.22 14.76
CA HIS A 856 54.82 -47.43 15.98
C HIS A 856 55.84 -48.23 16.81
N GLN A 857 57.10 -48.25 16.35
CA GLN A 857 58.25 -48.74 17.10
C GLN A 857 59.01 -47.55 17.68
N VAL A 858 59.28 -47.58 19.00
CA VAL A 858 60.57 -47.14 19.56
C VAL A 858 60.96 -48.16 20.63
N GLY A 859 62.03 -48.93 20.40
CA GLY A 859 62.74 -49.67 21.47
C GLY A 859 62.89 -51.19 21.31
N ARG A 860 63.79 -51.61 20.40
CA ARG A 860 64.61 -52.85 20.36
C ARG A 860 64.24 -54.05 21.28
N SER A 861 63.91 -55.18 20.67
CA SER A 861 64.70 -56.44 20.71
C SER A 861 64.04 -57.55 19.87
N TYR A 862 64.87 -58.39 19.26
CA TYR A 862 64.48 -59.45 18.32
C TYR A 862 64.01 -60.70 19.06
N THR A 863 62.70 -61.00 19.01
CA THR A 863 62.16 -62.36 19.07
C THR A 863 60.96 -62.47 18.12
N SER A 864 61.01 -63.51 17.29
CA SER A 864 60.07 -63.88 16.25
C SER A 864 58.69 -64.28 16.80
N VAL A 865 57.65 -64.01 15.97
CA VAL A 865 56.22 -64.29 16.19
C VAL A 865 55.52 -63.30 17.14
N GLY A 866 55.47 -62.03 16.74
CA GLY A 866 54.54 -61.07 17.34
C GLY A 866 53.10 -61.44 17.00
N HIS A 867 52.22 -61.42 18.02
CA HIS A 867 50.81 -61.79 17.93
C HIS A 867 50.11 -61.15 16.72
N MET A 868 49.35 -61.95 15.98
CA MET A 868 48.47 -61.44 14.92
C MET A 868 47.53 -60.41 15.54
N ALA A 869 47.40 -59.24 14.90
CA ALA A 869 46.48 -58.22 15.37
C ALA A 869 45.04 -58.80 15.35
N PRO A 870 44.27 -58.68 16.44
CA PRO A 870 42.92 -59.22 16.49
C PRO A 870 42.07 -58.59 15.38
N PHE A 871 41.28 -59.42 14.71
CA PHE A 871 40.37 -59.02 13.65
C PHE A 871 39.01 -59.70 13.86
N TYR A 872 37.95 -59.04 13.42
CA TYR A 872 36.60 -59.56 13.45
C TYR A 872 36.17 -59.96 12.05
N VAL A 873 35.48 -61.09 11.94
CA VAL A 873 34.83 -61.52 10.71
C VAL A 873 33.37 -61.75 11.03
N PHE A 874 32.50 -61.03 10.33
CA PHE A 874 31.07 -61.19 10.48
C PHE A 874 30.56 -62.30 9.56
N PRO A 875 29.44 -62.98 9.91
CA PRO A 875 28.84 -64.01 9.06
C PRO A 875 28.46 -63.55 7.65
N CYS A 876 28.32 -62.22 7.43
CA CYS A 876 28.10 -61.64 6.10
C CYS A 876 29.36 -61.60 5.20
N GLY A 877 30.52 -62.04 5.71
CA GLY A 877 31.79 -62.06 4.98
C GLY A 877 32.64 -60.80 5.12
N HIS A 878 32.14 -59.74 5.79
CA HIS A 878 32.93 -58.54 6.06
C HIS A 878 33.92 -58.77 7.20
N ALA A 879 35.14 -58.28 7.02
CA ALA A 879 36.20 -58.45 8.00
C ALA A 879 36.95 -57.14 8.27
N PHE A 880 37.34 -56.95 9.54
CA PHE A 880 37.87 -55.68 10.03
C PHE A 880 38.99 -55.91 11.05
N HIS A 881 40.02 -55.07 11.06
CA HIS A 881 40.94 -55.02 12.21
C HIS A 881 40.20 -54.54 13.46
N ALA A 882 40.48 -55.11 14.63
CA ALA A 882 39.79 -54.77 15.88
C ALA A 882 39.81 -53.26 16.17
N ASN A 883 40.96 -52.62 16.04
CA ASN A 883 41.09 -51.17 16.27
C ASN A 883 40.33 -50.34 15.23
N CYS A 884 40.24 -50.80 13.98
CA CYS A 884 39.49 -50.10 12.94
C CYS A 884 37.98 -50.21 13.18
N LEU A 885 37.51 -51.39 13.62
CA LEU A 885 36.10 -51.61 13.96
C LEU A 885 35.68 -50.76 15.15
N ILE A 886 36.47 -50.76 16.24
CA ILE A 886 36.20 -49.94 17.42
C ILE A 886 36.19 -48.45 17.06
N GLY A 887 37.16 -47.99 16.26
CA GLY A 887 37.22 -46.60 15.81
C GLY A 887 36.01 -46.18 14.95
N HIS A 888 35.49 -47.09 14.13
CA HIS A 888 34.30 -46.82 13.32
C HIS A 888 33.03 -46.81 14.18
N VAL A 889 32.83 -47.83 15.01
CA VAL A 889 31.64 -47.94 15.88
C VAL A 889 31.57 -46.78 16.86
N THR A 890 32.68 -46.33 17.43
CA THR A 890 32.70 -45.17 18.35
C THR A 890 32.37 -43.84 17.67
N ARG A 891 32.63 -43.67 16.37
CA ARG A 891 32.23 -42.48 15.61
C ARG A 891 30.72 -42.44 15.32
N CYS A 892 30.12 -43.61 15.09
CA CYS A 892 28.75 -43.71 14.59
C CYS A 892 27.73 -44.06 15.70
N SER A 893 28.22 -44.39 16.89
CA SER A 893 27.38 -44.69 18.07
C SER A 893 27.08 -43.44 18.90
N SER A 894 26.06 -43.54 19.75
CA SER A 894 25.71 -42.49 20.72
C SER A 894 26.86 -42.19 21.70
N GLN A 895 26.97 -40.93 22.17
CA GLN A 895 28.08 -40.50 23.04
C GLN A 895 28.25 -41.38 24.29
N ALA A 896 27.14 -41.81 24.91
CA ALA A 896 27.18 -42.70 26.07
C ALA A 896 27.71 -44.12 25.74
N GLN A 897 27.38 -44.67 24.57
CA GLN A 897 27.90 -45.97 24.12
C GLN A 897 29.38 -45.85 23.71
N ALA A 898 29.77 -44.77 23.04
CA ALA A 898 31.16 -44.51 22.68
C ALA A 898 32.04 -44.36 23.93
N GLU A 899 31.58 -43.60 24.94
CA GLU A 899 32.28 -43.48 26.23
C GLU A 899 32.40 -44.83 26.96
N ARG A 900 31.35 -45.66 26.92
CA ARG A 900 31.39 -47.01 27.51
C ARG A 900 32.41 -47.91 26.80
N ILE A 901 32.44 -47.91 25.46
CA ILE A 901 33.40 -48.70 24.67
C ILE A 901 34.83 -48.23 24.93
N LEU A 902 35.06 -46.90 24.98
CA LEU A 902 36.38 -46.32 25.30
C LEU A 902 36.82 -46.63 26.74
N ASP A 903 35.91 -46.59 27.72
CA ASP A 903 36.22 -46.95 29.10
C ASP A 903 36.54 -48.45 29.23
N LEU A 904 35.80 -49.33 28.54
CA LEU A 904 36.11 -50.76 28.46
C LEU A 904 37.49 -51.02 27.84
N GLN A 905 37.82 -50.32 26.73
CA GLN A 905 39.15 -50.41 26.11
C GLN A 905 40.26 -49.90 27.04
N LYS A 906 40.01 -48.79 27.76
CA LYS A 906 40.96 -48.25 28.74
C LYS A 906 41.20 -49.23 29.90
N ARG A 907 40.13 -49.84 30.45
CA ARG A 907 40.22 -50.86 31.50
C ARG A 907 40.99 -52.10 31.03
N LEU A 908 40.74 -52.57 29.82
CA LEU A 908 41.48 -53.70 29.21
C LEU A 908 42.97 -53.36 29.02
N SER A 909 43.29 -52.17 28.50
CA SER A 909 44.70 -51.75 28.34
C SER A 909 45.45 -51.59 29.67
N LEU A 910 44.77 -51.14 30.73
CA LEU A 910 45.32 -51.02 32.08
C LEU A 910 45.54 -52.39 32.74
N MET A 911 44.67 -53.38 32.45
CA MET A 911 44.81 -54.75 32.93
C MET A 911 45.86 -55.54 32.16
N ASP A 912 45.98 -55.39 30.85
CA ASP A 912 47.06 -56.01 30.05
C ASP A 912 48.44 -55.48 30.48
N ARG A 913 48.54 -54.21 30.89
CA ARG A 913 49.78 -53.65 31.49
C ARG A 913 50.08 -54.16 32.91
N LYS A 914 49.06 -54.58 33.67
CA LYS A 914 49.23 -55.22 34.99
C LYS A 914 49.59 -56.71 34.87
N ALA A 915 48.95 -57.44 33.96
CA ALA A 915 49.23 -58.85 33.69
C ALA A 915 50.66 -59.07 33.14
N ALA A 916 51.21 -58.12 32.38
CA ALA A 916 52.61 -58.16 31.92
C ALA A 916 53.65 -57.95 33.04
N LYS A 917 53.24 -57.51 34.25
CA LYS A 917 54.14 -57.23 35.38
C LYS A 917 54.18 -58.35 36.44
N ASP A 918 53.19 -59.25 36.45
CA ASP A 918 53.04 -60.34 37.45
C ASP A 918 53.38 -61.75 36.91
N ASN A 919 53.77 -61.90 35.64
CA ASN A 919 54.07 -63.21 35.02
C ASN A 919 55.50 -63.75 35.30
N GLY A 920 55.99 -63.56 36.52
CA GLY A 920 57.36 -63.89 36.91
C GLY A 920 57.52 -64.84 38.10
N ALA A 921 56.67 -65.85 38.29
CA ALA A 921 57.01 -67.05 39.11
C ALA A 921 55.90 -68.12 39.07
N ASN A 922 56.34 -69.38 38.99
CA ASN A 922 55.63 -70.64 39.23
C ASN A 922 54.65 -71.17 38.17
N VAL A 923 55.24 -71.99 37.30
CA VAL A 923 54.62 -73.06 36.52
C VAL A 923 54.48 -74.29 37.41
N ASN A 924 53.24 -74.75 37.67
CA ASN A 924 52.84 -76.16 37.64
C ASN A 924 51.36 -76.36 37.99
N GLY A 925 50.60 -76.84 36.99
CA GLY A 925 49.50 -77.81 37.11
C GLY A 925 48.24 -77.44 37.92
N GLU A 926 47.19 -77.00 37.23
CA GLU A 926 45.94 -77.76 37.02
C GLU A 926 44.86 -76.86 36.41
N SER A 927 44.26 -77.36 35.32
CA SER A 927 43.29 -76.66 34.49
C SER A 927 41.87 -76.93 35.00
N ILE A 928 41.25 -75.96 35.68
CA ILE A 928 39.78 -75.89 35.83
C ILE A 928 39.33 -74.44 35.69
N MET A 929 38.34 -74.27 34.80
CA MET A 929 37.74 -73.03 34.31
C MET A 929 37.33 -72.05 35.41
N SER A 930 38.11 -70.99 35.61
CA SER A 930 37.61 -69.72 36.16
C SER A 930 37.85 -68.64 35.11
N THR A 931 36.78 -68.19 34.46
CA THR A 931 36.78 -67.06 33.52
C THR A 931 37.53 -65.90 34.15
N THR A 932 38.71 -65.55 33.65
CA THR A 932 39.44 -64.42 34.21
C THR A 932 38.62 -63.15 33.97
N PRO A 933 38.62 -62.17 34.89
CA PRO A 933 37.87 -60.93 34.71
C PRO A 933 38.26 -60.18 33.41
N VAL A 934 39.45 -60.44 32.88
CA VAL A 934 39.91 -59.93 31.57
C VAL A 934 39.10 -60.53 30.42
N ASP A 935 38.83 -61.84 30.44
CA ASP A 935 38.02 -62.49 29.39
C ASP A 935 36.56 -62.03 29.42
N LYS A 936 36.01 -61.76 30.61
CA LYS A 936 34.68 -61.16 30.74
C LYS A 936 34.64 -59.74 30.18
N LEU A 937 35.67 -58.93 30.43
CA LEU A 937 35.76 -57.58 29.88
C LEU A 937 35.98 -57.58 28.37
N ARG A 938 36.74 -58.56 27.83
CA ARG A 938 36.89 -58.76 26.38
C ARG A 938 35.57 -59.17 25.75
N SER A 939 34.85 -60.14 26.33
CA SER A 939 33.52 -60.52 25.86
C SER A 939 32.53 -59.36 25.88
N GLN A 940 32.55 -58.51 26.93
CA GLN A 940 31.69 -57.32 26.98
C GLN A 940 32.06 -56.26 25.92
N LEU A 941 33.35 -56.13 25.60
CA LEU A 941 33.80 -55.28 24.50
C LEU A 941 33.37 -55.87 23.15
N ASP A 942 33.51 -57.18 22.97
CA ASP A 942 33.11 -57.91 21.76
C ASP A 942 31.59 -57.80 21.54
N ASP A 943 30.77 -58.01 22.56
CA ASP A 943 29.32 -57.87 22.49
C ASP A 943 28.90 -56.43 22.12
N ALA A 944 29.61 -55.42 22.64
CA ALA A 944 29.31 -54.03 22.36
C ALA A 944 29.70 -53.63 20.93
N VAL A 945 30.82 -54.14 20.42
CA VAL A 945 31.42 -53.71 19.15
C VAL A 945 31.00 -54.59 17.96
N ALA A 946 30.74 -55.88 18.19
CA ALA A 946 30.44 -56.88 17.16
C ALA A 946 28.99 -57.39 17.21
N SER A 947 28.08 -56.68 17.88
CA SER A 947 26.64 -56.99 17.90
C SER A 947 26.00 -56.93 16.49
N GLU A 948 26.44 -55.98 15.67
CA GLU A 948 26.00 -55.85 14.27
C GLU A 948 27.16 -55.46 13.34
N CYS A 949 27.10 -55.88 12.07
CA CYS A 949 28.09 -55.49 11.07
C CYS A 949 27.87 -54.01 10.68
N PRO A 950 28.85 -53.11 10.84
CA PRO A 950 28.65 -51.68 10.58
C PRO A 950 28.18 -51.35 9.15
N PHE A 951 28.51 -52.18 8.16
CA PHE A 951 28.13 -51.95 6.76
C PHE A 951 26.81 -52.59 6.33
N CYS A 952 26.24 -53.49 7.15
CA CYS A 952 25.01 -54.20 6.81
C CYS A 952 23.89 -54.00 7.84
N GLY A 953 24.21 -53.46 9.01
CA GLY A 953 23.29 -53.20 10.10
C GLY A 953 22.80 -51.74 10.13
N ASP A 954 22.16 -51.39 11.25
CA ASP A 954 21.47 -50.13 11.43
C ASP A 954 22.43 -48.94 11.53
N LEU A 955 23.69 -49.18 11.90
CA LEU A 955 24.74 -48.16 11.93
C LEU A 955 24.96 -47.50 10.55
N MET A 956 24.94 -48.27 9.46
CA MET A 956 25.07 -47.72 8.10
C MET A 956 23.89 -46.81 7.73
N ILE A 957 22.67 -47.20 8.14
CA ILE A 957 21.45 -46.43 7.85
C ILE A 957 21.49 -45.07 8.54
N LYS A 958 22.02 -45.02 9.77
CA LYS A 958 22.17 -43.77 10.53
C LYS A 958 23.17 -42.81 9.87
N GLU A 959 24.22 -43.30 9.23
CA GLU A 959 25.20 -42.46 8.52
C GLU A 959 24.64 -41.68 7.33
N ILE A 960 23.58 -42.18 6.66
CA ILE A 960 22.94 -41.48 5.52
C ILE A 960 22.43 -40.09 5.94
N SER A 961 22.06 -39.92 7.21
CA SER A 961 21.55 -38.66 7.73
C SER A 961 22.63 -37.65 8.13
N GLN A 962 23.92 -38.02 8.04
CA GLN A 962 25.03 -37.12 8.37
C GLN A 962 25.53 -36.36 7.12
N PRO A 963 25.91 -35.08 7.26
CA PRO A 963 26.42 -34.29 6.14
C PRO A 963 27.74 -34.85 5.61
N PHE A 964 27.89 -34.88 4.28
CA PHE A 964 29.08 -35.40 3.58
C PHE A 964 30.41 -34.76 3.99
N ILE A 965 30.38 -33.53 4.52
CA ILE A 965 31.55 -32.83 5.05
C ILE A 965 31.28 -32.55 6.53
N PRO A 966 32.06 -33.16 7.46
CA PRO A 966 31.92 -32.89 8.88
C PRO A 966 32.36 -31.44 9.20
N PRO A 967 31.84 -30.84 10.28
CA PRO A 967 32.13 -29.44 10.64
C PRO A 967 33.62 -29.17 10.94
N GLU A 968 34.42 -30.21 11.20
CA GLU A 968 35.88 -30.12 11.41
C GLU A 968 36.67 -29.90 10.10
N GLU A 969 36.09 -30.17 8.92
CA GLU A 969 36.70 -29.92 7.60
C GLU A 969 36.12 -28.66 6.91
N SER A 970 35.57 -27.73 7.71
CA SER A 970 35.00 -26.47 7.20
C SER A 970 36.04 -25.59 6.47
N ASP A 971 37.32 -25.72 6.79
CA ASP A 971 38.40 -24.97 6.14
C ASP A 971 38.68 -25.45 4.71
N GLU A 972 38.52 -26.76 4.43
CA GLU A 972 38.60 -27.28 3.07
C GLU A 972 37.40 -26.84 2.23
N LYS A 973 36.20 -26.81 2.83
CA LYS A 973 35.00 -26.24 2.19
C LYS A 973 35.19 -24.76 1.80
N ALA A 974 35.85 -23.97 2.65
CA ALA A 974 36.18 -22.57 2.35
C ALA A 974 37.23 -22.44 1.23
N SER A 975 38.14 -23.41 1.09
CA SER A 975 39.12 -23.43 0.00
C SER A 975 38.52 -23.78 -1.37
N TRP A 976 37.32 -24.36 -1.40
CA TRP A 976 36.58 -24.71 -2.63
C TRP A 976 35.59 -23.60 -3.03
N GLU A 977 35.56 -22.48 -2.30
CA GLU A 977 34.65 -21.34 -2.53
C GLU A 977 35.20 -20.42 -3.65
N ILE A 978 34.50 -20.39 -4.79
CA ILE A 978 34.93 -19.65 -6.00
C ILE A 978 34.57 -18.15 -5.86
N LYS A 979 35.58 -17.26 -5.75
CA LYS A 979 35.39 -15.80 -5.74
C LYS A 979 35.20 -15.21 -7.16
N PRO A 980 34.25 -14.27 -7.40
CA PRO A 980 34.02 -13.67 -8.72
C PRO A 980 35.08 -12.61 -9.10
N GLN A 981 35.57 -12.67 -10.35
CA GLN A 981 36.61 -11.76 -10.88
C GLN A 981 36.08 -10.34 -11.20
N PRO A 982 36.91 -9.28 -11.05
CA PRO A 982 36.63 -7.96 -11.63
C PRO A 982 37.03 -7.92 -13.12
N THR A 983 36.13 -7.41 -13.96
CA THR A 983 36.29 -7.27 -15.43
C THR A 983 37.46 -6.36 -15.83
N PRO A 984 38.32 -6.76 -16.80
CA PRO A 984 39.20 -5.84 -17.51
C PRO A 984 38.73 -5.51 -18.93
N GLN A 985 39.20 -4.34 -19.36
CA GLN A 985 39.07 -3.61 -20.63
C GLN A 985 39.08 -4.43 -21.94
N LYS A 986 38.25 -3.97 -22.89
CA LYS A 986 38.24 -4.31 -24.33
C LYS A 986 39.48 -3.72 -25.05
N ILE A 987 40.22 -4.53 -25.80
CA ILE A 987 40.83 -4.15 -27.10
C ILE A 987 40.73 -5.35 -28.09
N LEU A 988 40.46 -4.98 -29.34
CA LEU A 988 40.04 -5.66 -30.58
C LEU A 988 41.02 -6.72 -31.19
N PRO A 989 40.63 -7.43 -32.28
CA PRO A 989 41.01 -8.80 -32.61
C PRO A 989 42.12 -8.90 -33.67
N MET A 990 42.73 -10.09 -33.78
CA MET A 990 43.51 -10.50 -34.95
C MET A 990 43.05 -11.88 -35.42
N THR A 991 42.29 -11.91 -36.51
CA THR A 991 42.20 -13.07 -37.40
C THR A 991 43.28 -12.95 -38.47
N MET A 992 43.97 -14.07 -38.70
CA MET A 992 44.94 -14.25 -39.77
C MET A 992 44.29 -14.10 -41.15
N SER A 993 45.05 -13.50 -42.07
CA SER A 993 44.73 -13.34 -43.49
C SER A 993 44.57 -14.68 -44.21
N ILE A 994 43.46 -14.84 -44.94
CA ILE A 994 43.42 -14.82 -46.41
C ILE A 994 42.28 -13.90 -46.82
#